data_AF-A0A6A6NMV4-F1
#
_entry.id   AF-A0A6A6NMV4-F1
#
_cell.length_a   1.000
_cell.length_b   1.000
_cell.length_c   1.000
_cell.angle_alpha   90.00
_cell.angle_beta   90.00
_cell.angle_gamma   90.00
#
_symmetry.space_group_name_H-M   'P 1'
#
loop_
_entity.id
_entity.type
_entity.pdbx_description
1 polymer ?
#
loop_
_entity_poly.entity_id
_entity_poly.type
_entity_poly.pdbx_seq_one_letter_code
_entity_poly.pdbx_strand_id
1 'polypeptide(L)'
;MNARCTRLLVSNLHCRGCAGRIEDLVVNLRPGPISVTCSLESKTVTVSHPPDIEPDAISAALARAGHETVVISQPGAEPSHRHASPLPQFFQHLRNQLRRPSRDKEPKAHPERCELCRAGARDDSTTRGPQAEKDGANSAPAAAEGTSLTALESVQATPATPGEQSRALFSVTGMTCSACVRAITETLEARPYVRRANVVLLASSAVVDFVGDGRAGELADAIEELGYGAVLEEVKPFSQRQAEKARSEPQFWRASFAVEGVTDGACASVVAEALERESWVRKVEVAIVEESVTVEFENKKHISDILRIINSVGDRYHATLIDLAKIGSSDGEPATRTVSVRVNGVSSEESLPQILAALTVLDHPVTVDRQPTLKDPILTVTYTPKAPGFTIRHILAAMETVDQSFKASIYHPPTLEERARAMHARERLLIICRVLLCVLAAIPSFIIGIVFMGLVSSENSIRGYLTTPWANVPRGQWALFIISTPVYFFAADWFHRRALKELFALWRPGSSTPIFRRFYRFGSMNQLMSLGTSIAYFASIAELIIASRKSGAHNSRATVHESFYFDSVVFLTMFLLIGRLIEAWSRAKTADAVASLGQLRPTEAVICDSTRLDKSQPDILRKTPVDEIEAGDVILVPHGASPACDGILLDGQGSFDESSLTGESRLIAKSIGDDVLSGTINQGAPISMRATKIVGSSMLDQIIEVVREGQARRAPVERVGDTVTSYFVPVITAISISTWIIWLALGETGSLPRAWLDVESGSWPYWSLQFSIAVFIIACPCGFGLAAPTAMFVGGGIAAKNGILAKGGGEAFQETSTLDIVVFDKTGTLTEGGKPSVTEWEHVQTSPPTEADSRLVPSLIKGIEEKSSHPIAGAVVRFLDDEDRVNIHLASVDELPGRGMKSLCNSDQYPGKSYMVLVGNETLMSENDIGLDASVVETLESWKVQGKSVVLVAIRITDVEASTLGKWALHVIAAVSDPVRQESGSVVQTLQKQGIDTWMISGDNETTARAVGRMVGIPSDKVIAGVLPEQKAEKIRYLQRSQARLGRHWLSRRQKSTGRATIAMVGDGVNDSPALAVADVGIAIGSGSDVAISSAHFVLMSSDLCAVVVLIQLSRVVFRRIKFNFGWALVYNMMALPIAAGALYSVTSNGSHVRLDPVWASLAMALSSISVVTSSLALKTGLPVVGFRKAGVGPARM
;
A
#
# COMPACT_ATOMS: atom_id res chain seq x y z
N MET A 1 34.96 -6.20 -53.56
CA MET A 1 35.96 -5.65 -52.62
C MET A 1 35.30 -5.59 -51.25
N ASN A 2 35.75 -6.39 -50.28
CA ASN A 2 35.10 -6.48 -48.96
C ASN A 2 35.53 -5.31 -48.07
N ALA A 3 34.71 -4.27 -47.96
CA ALA A 3 34.94 -3.14 -47.05
C ALA A 3 34.64 -3.55 -45.59
N ARG A 4 35.55 -3.24 -44.66
CA ARG A 4 35.34 -3.38 -43.21
C ARG A 4 34.90 -2.04 -42.62
N CYS A 5 33.96 -2.08 -41.68
CA CYS A 5 33.48 -0.90 -40.98
C CYS A 5 33.97 -0.93 -39.53
N THR A 6 34.73 0.09 -39.13
CA THR A 6 35.25 0.25 -37.77
C THR A 6 34.58 1.45 -37.12
N ARG A 7 33.96 1.24 -35.95
CA ARG A 7 33.32 2.31 -35.17
C ARG A 7 34.12 2.63 -33.91
N LEU A 8 34.51 3.89 -33.76
CA LEU A 8 35.30 4.40 -32.64
C LEU A 8 34.50 5.44 -31.86
N LEU A 9 34.52 5.36 -30.53
CA LEU A 9 34.05 6.43 -29.64
C LEU A 9 35.20 7.42 -29.44
N VAL A 10 34.95 8.71 -29.68
CA VAL A 10 35.92 9.79 -29.52
C VAL A 10 35.46 10.73 -28.41
N SER A 11 35.94 10.51 -27.19
CA SER A 11 35.42 11.15 -25.96
C SER A 11 35.42 12.69 -26.01
N ASN A 12 36.39 13.26 -26.71
CA ASN A 12 36.63 14.69 -26.84
C ASN A 12 36.19 15.29 -28.19
N LEU A 13 35.26 14.64 -28.92
CA LEU A 13 34.57 15.26 -30.05
C LEU A 13 33.47 16.22 -29.56
N HIS A 14 33.60 17.53 -29.82
CA HIS A 14 32.71 18.55 -29.23
C HIS A 14 32.31 19.69 -30.18
N CYS A 15 32.94 19.84 -31.35
CA CYS A 15 32.55 20.86 -32.34
C CYS A 15 32.72 20.35 -33.78
N ARG A 16 32.04 21.00 -34.74
CA ARG A 16 32.12 20.65 -36.17
C ARG A 16 33.55 20.75 -36.72
N GLY A 17 34.38 21.66 -36.18
CA GLY A 17 35.80 21.76 -36.55
C GLY A 17 36.62 20.52 -36.18
N CYS A 18 36.34 19.87 -35.04
CA CYS A 18 36.97 18.60 -34.68
C CYS A 18 36.55 17.47 -35.62
N ALA A 19 35.28 17.43 -36.03
CA ALA A 19 34.76 16.43 -36.96
C ALA A 19 35.44 16.55 -38.34
N GLY A 20 35.52 17.77 -38.90
CA GLY A 20 36.21 18.00 -40.18
C GLY A 20 37.69 17.63 -40.15
N ARG A 21 38.40 17.96 -39.05
CA ARG A 21 39.83 17.61 -38.91
C ARG A 21 40.04 16.09 -38.78
N ILE A 22 39.11 15.37 -38.15
CA ILE A 22 39.14 13.91 -38.07
C ILE A 22 38.92 13.29 -39.45
N GLU A 23 37.98 13.84 -40.23
CA GLU A 23 37.77 13.42 -41.62
C GLU A 23 39.05 13.62 -42.45
N ASP A 24 39.68 14.80 -42.38
CA ASP A 24 40.95 15.08 -43.08
C ASP A 24 42.10 14.15 -42.63
N LEU A 25 42.21 13.84 -41.34
CA LEU A 25 43.26 12.98 -40.80
C LEU A 25 43.11 11.53 -41.24
N VAL A 26 41.87 11.03 -41.28
CA VAL A 26 41.58 9.64 -41.60
C VAL A 26 41.62 9.43 -43.12
N VAL A 27 41.21 10.42 -43.93
CA VAL A 27 41.30 10.40 -45.40
C VAL A 27 42.75 10.31 -45.90
N ASN A 28 43.72 10.86 -45.14
CA ASN A 28 45.14 10.85 -45.48
C ASN A 28 45.89 9.53 -45.16
N LEU A 29 45.22 8.51 -44.61
CA LEU A 29 45.81 7.18 -44.42
C LEU A 29 46.06 6.51 -45.78
N ARG A 30 47.11 5.68 -45.89
CA ARG A 30 47.39 4.89 -47.11
C ARG A 30 47.44 3.39 -46.79
N PRO A 31 46.62 2.55 -47.47
CA PRO A 31 45.57 2.92 -48.44
C PRO A 31 44.45 3.77 -47.81
N GLY A 32 43.73 4.55 -48.62
CA GLY A 32 42.71 5.48 -48.12
C GLY A 32 41.41 4.77 -47.67
N PRO A 33 40.69 5.31 -46.68
CA PRO A 33 39.36 4.83 -46.31
C PRO A 33 38.35 5.11 -47.44
N ILE A 34 37.29 4.30 -47.49
CA ILE A 34 36.20 4.40 -48.46
C ILE A 34 35.20 5.50 -48.05
N SER A 35 34.91 5.61 -46.75
CA SER A 35 34.10 6.69 -46.19
C SER A 35 34.39 6.90 -44.71
N VAL A 36 34.22 8.13 -44.24
CA VAL A 36 34.33 8.52 -42.83
C VAL A 36 33.08 9.29 -42.46
N THR A 37 32.46 8.96 -41.33
CA THR A 37 31.26 9.66 -40.85
C THR A 37 31.39 9.94 -39.36
N CYS A 38 31.33 11.22 -38.99
CA CYS A 38 31.43 11.68 -37.61
C CYS A 38 30.05 12.10 -37.08
N SER A 39 29.62 11.55 -35.93
CA SER A 39 28.41 11.97 -35.22
C SER A 39 28.79 12.71 -33.95
N LEU A 40 28.49 14.02 -33.90
CA LEU A 40 28.79 14.87 -32.75
C LEU A 40 27.98 14.47 -31.51
N GLU A 41 26.72 14.09 -31.70
CA GLU A 41 25.79 13.75 -30.61
C GLU A 41 26.18 12.44 -29.92
N SER A 42 26.55 11.42 -30.70
CA SER A 42 27.00 10.14 -30.15
C SER A 42 28.50 10.12 -29.84
N LYS A 43 29.23 11.18 -30.23
CA LYS A 43 30.70 11.23 -30.20
C LYS A 43 31.36 10.04 -30.88
N THR A 44 30.74 9.49 -31.92
CA THR A 44 31.28 8.32 -32.65
C THR A 44 31.80 8.70 -34.02
N VAL A 45 32.89 8.04 -34.43
CA VAL A 45 33.48 8.13 -35.76
C VAL A 45 33.42 6.75 -36.37
N THR A 46 32.76 6.65 -37.52
CA THR A 46 32.60 5.40 -38.27
C THR A 46 33.45 5.48 -39.53
N VAL A 47 34.37 4.53 -39.72
CA VAL A 47 35.30 4.49 -40.85
C VAL A 47 35.08 3.20 -41.63
N SER A 48 34.70 3.33 -42.90
CA SER A 48 34.68 2.22 -43.86
C SER A 48 36.03 2.16 -44.56
N HIS A 49 36.72 1.03 -44.52
CA HIS A 49 38.07 0.89 -45.07
C HIS A 49 38.33 -0.49 -45.70
N PRO A 50 39.33 -0.61 -46.60
CA PRO A 50 39.79 -1.91 -47.09
C PRO A 50 40.31 -2.79 -45.95
N PRO A 51 40.30 -4.13 -46.10
CA PRO A 51 40.69 -5.06 -45.03
C PRO A 51 42.18 -4.95 -44.65
N ASP A 52 42.99 -4.30 -45.49
CA ASP A 52 44.42 -4.10 -45.30
C ASP A 52 44.76 -3.04 -44.23
N ILE A 53 43.79 -2.22 -43.81
CA ILE A 53 43.98 -1.25 -42.72
C ILE A 53 43.51 -1.88 -41.41
N GLU A 54 44.43 -2.01 -40.44
CA GLU A 54 44.05 -2.44 -39.10
C GLU A 54 43.32 -1.33 -38.31
N PRO A 55 42.24 -1.65 -37.57
CA PRO A 55 41.51 -0.68 -36.73
C PRO A 55 42.39 0.05 -35.71
N ASP A 56 43.44 -0.59 -35.22
CA ASP A 56 44.40 0.01 -34.31
C ASP A 56 45.22 1.13 -34.98
N ALA A 57 45.47 1.04 -36.29
CA ALA A 57 46.14 2.11 -37.04
C ALA A 57 45.27 3.37 -37.15
N ILE A 58 43.95 3.21 -37.30
CA ILE A 58 42.96 4.31 -37.31
C ILE A 58 42.88 4.94 -35.91
N SER A 59 42.78 4.12 -34.86
CA SER A 59 42.80 4.57 -33.47
C SER A 59 44.10 5.33 -33.13
N ALA A 60 45.26 4.82 -33.55
CA ALA A 60 46.55 5.45 -33.32
C ALA A 60 46.75 6.77 -34.09
N ALA A 61 46.12 6.92 -35.27
CA ALA A 61 46.13 8.18 -36.02
C ALA A 61 45.34 9.27 -35.29
N LEU A 62 44.17 8.92 -34.75
CA LEU A 62 43.33 9.83 -33.96
C LEU A 62 43.97 10.17 -32.61
N ALA A 63 44.57 9.19 -31.93
CA ALA A 63 45.31 9.41 -30.69
C ALA A 63 46.50 10.37 -30.87
N ARG A 64 47.24 10.25 -31.99
CA ARG A 64 48.34 11.19 -32.32
C ARG A 64 47.85 12.63 -32.52
N ALA A 65 46.64 12.81 -33.03
CA ALA A 65 45.98 14.11 -33.16
C ALA A 65 45.37 14.63 -31.84
N GLY A 66 45.54 13.91 -30.73
CA GLY A 66 45.05 14.29 -29.41
C GLY A 66 43.57 13.94 -29.19
N HIS A 67 43.02 12.98 -29.94
CA HIS A 67 41.67 12.45 -29.74
C HIS A 67 41.71 11.14 -28.94
N GLU A 68 40.93 11.06 -27.86
CA GLU A 68 40.85 9.84 -27.05
C GLU A 68 39.85 8.86 -27.67
N THR A 69 40.33 7.71 -28.13
CA THR A 69 39.54 6.75 -28.92
C THR A 69 39.35 5.42 -28.21
N VAL A 70 38.12 4.88 -28.24
CA VAL A 70 37.78 3.51 -27.82
C VAL A 70 37.09 2.79 -28.97
N VAL A 71 37.62 1.65 -29.41
CA VAL A 71 37.03 0.85 -30.50
C VAL A 71 35.79 0.11 -29.95
N ILE A 72 34.63 0.29 -30.56
CA ILE A 72 33.35 -0.22 -30.04
C ILE A 72 32.97 -1.57 -30.68
N SER A 73 33.31 -1.83 -31.96
CA SER A 73 32.89 -3.07 -32.64
C SER A 73 33.54 -3.27 -34.03
N GLN A 74 33.74 -4.55 -34.41
CA GLN A 74 33.98 -5.04 -35.79
C GLN A 74 32.85 -6.00 -36.19
N PRO A 75 32.23 -5.88 -37.38
CA PRO A 75 31.37 -6.94 -37.92
C PRO A 75 32.20 -7.97 -38.70
N GLY A 76 32.20 -9.24 -38.27
CA GLY A 76 32.65 -10.37 -39.11
C GLY A 76 33.90 -11.15 -38.68
N ALA A 77 34.09 -11.45 -37.39
CA ALA A 77 35.06 -12.46 -36.94
C ALA A 77 34.37 -13.51 -36.06
N GLU A 78 34.37 -14.78 -36.49
CA GLU A 78 33.91 -15.92 -35.68
C GLU A 78 34.85 -16.13 -34.46
N PRO A 79 34.30 -16.45 -33.27
CA PRO A 79 35.11 -16.65 -32.09
C PRO A 79 35.76 -18.04 -32.11
N SER A 80 37.08 -18.10 -32.29
CA SER A 80 37.83 -19.33 -32.07
C SER A 80 37.89 -19.65 -30.57
N HIS A 81 37.41 -20.84 -30.22
CA HIS A 81 37.44 -21.41 -28.87
C HIS A 81 38.88 -21.53 -28.36
N ARG A 82 39.19 -20.88 -27.23
CA ARG A 82 40.26 -21.30 -26.33
C ARG A 82 39.68 -21.58 -24.95
N HIS A 83 39.89 -22.82 -24.50
CA HIS A 83 39.55 -23.34 -23.19
C HIS A 83 40.05 -22.41 -22.07
N ALA A 84 39.13 -22.00 -21.20
CA ALA A 84 39.45 -21.42 -19.90
C ALA A 84 38.64 -22.15 -18.82
N SER A 85 39.37 -22.60 -17.79
CA SER A 85 38.95 -23.34 -16.60
C SER A 85 37.93 -22.60 -15.71
N PRO A 86 37.19 -23.30 -14.82
CA PRO A 86 36.07 -22.72 -14.10
C PRO A 86 36.50 -22.10 -12.75
N LEU A 87 36.59 -20.77 -12.68
CA LEU A 87 36.46 -19.94 -11.46
C LEU A 87 35.98 -18.53 -11.89
N PRO A 88 35.11 -17.85 -11.12
CA PRO A 88 33.93 -17.20 -11.70
C PRO A 88 34.13 -15.71 -12.00
N GLN A 89 33.37 -15.28 -13.00
CA GLN A 89 33.11 -13.91 -13.52
C GLN A 89 32.91 -12.81 -12.45
N PHE A 90 32.78 -13.17 -11.17
CA PHE A 90 32.67 -12.27 -10.02
C PHE A 90 33.90 -11.36 -9.85
N PHE A 91 35.12 -11.88 -9.97
CA PHE A 91 36.35 -11.07 -9.81
C PHE A 91 36.56 -10.09 -10.97
N GLN A 92 36.13 -10.46 -12.17
CA GLN A 92 36.20 -9.60 -13.34
C GLN A 92 35.20 -8.44 -13.24
N HIS A 93 34.01 -8.70 -12.70
CA HIS A 93 33.02 -7.66 -12.42
C HIS A 93 33.48 -6.72 -11.29
N LEU A 94 34.10 -7.25 -10.24
CA LEU A 94 34.68 -6.45 -9.14
C LEU A 94 35.85 -5.57 -9.61
N ARG A 95 36.70 -6.09 -10.51
CA ARG A 95 37.84 -5.35 -11.10
C ARG A 95 37.37 -4.20 -11.99
N ASN A 96 36.27 -4.39 -12.71
CA ASN A 96 35.65 -3.33 -13.53
C ASN A 96 34.93 -2.28 -12.68
N GLN A 97 34.40 -2.65 -11.51
CA GLN A 97 33.78 -1.70 -10.57
C GLN A 97 34.77 -0.91 -9.71
N LEU A 98 35.95 -1.47 -9.41
CA LEU A 98 37.00 -0.79 -8.65
C LEU A 98 37.81 0.22 -9.47
N ARG A 99 37.70 0.19 -10.81
CA ARG A 99 38.28 1.19 -11.69
C ARG A 99 37.30 2.35 -11.88
N ARG A 100 37.18 3.20 -10.85
CA ARG A 100 36.64 4.55 -11.07
C ARG A 100 37.51 5.23 -12.13
N PRO A 101 36.96 5.86 -13.18
CA PRO A 101 37.67 6.95 -13.81
C PRO A 101 37.89 7.98 -12.70
N SER A 102 39.15 8.33 -12.46
CA SER A 102 39.47 9.50 -11.64
C SER A 102 38.73 10.70 -12.23
N ARG A 103 37.68 11.16 -11.56
CA ARG A 103 37.27 12.57 -11.64
C ARG A 103 38.40 13.36 -10.99
N ASP A 104 39.43 13.63 -11.78
CA ASP A 104 40.40 14.73 -11.64
C ASP A 104 41.37 14.67 -12.81
N LYS A 105 40.93 15.28 -13.93
CA LYS A 105 41.67 15.98 -15.00
C LYS A 105 40.85 15.91 -16.29
N GLU A 106 39.87 16.81 -16.41
CA GLU A 106 39.36 17.24 -17.72
C GLU A 106 40.41 18.12 -18.46
N PRO A 107 40.29 18.32 -19.78
CA PRO A 107 41.31 17.90 -20.75
C PRO A 107 42.23 19.05 -21.17
N LYS A 108 43.51 19.01 -20.80
CA LYS A 108 44.49 20.01 -21.28
C LYS A 108 45.17 19.64 -22.60
N ALA A 109 45.11 18.39 -23.06
CA ALA A 109 45.90 17.96 -24.22
C ALA A 109 45.34 18.45 -25.59
N HIS A 110 44.01 18.54 -25.74
CA HIS A 110 43.36 18.89 -27.00
C HIS A 110 43.33 20.41 -27.31
N PRO A 111 42.92 21.31 -26.39
CA PRO A 111 42.88 22.75 -26.68
C PRO A 111 44.27 23.36 -26.89
N GLU A 112 45.34 22.72 -26.41
CA GLU A 112 46.73 23.16 -26.67
C GLU A 112 47.19 22.92 -28.12
N ARG A 113 46.51 22.05 -28.88
CA ARG A 113 46.90 21.62 -30.25
C ARG A 113 45.88 21.95 -31.34
N CYS A 114 44.75 22.56 -30.98
CA CYS A 114 43.70 22.99 -31.92
C CYS A 114 43.47 24.51 -31.83
N GLU A 115 43.87 25.24 -32.88
CA GLU A 115 43.79 26.71 -32.92
C GLU A 115 42.34 27.23 -32.81
N LEU A 116 41.37 26.56 -33.44
CA LEU A 116 39.95 26.95 -33.41
C LEU A 116 39.34 26.83 -32.00
N CYS A 117 39.69 25.78 -31.25
CA CYS A 117 39.24 25.63 -29.86
C CYS A 117 39.94 26.61 -28.90
N ARG A 118 41.13 27.07 -29.27
CA ARG A 118 41.88 28.08 -28.51
C ARG A 118 41.32 29.49 -28.68
N ALA A 119 40.74 29.78 -29.86
CA ALA A 119 40.09 31.05 -30.15
C ALA A 119 38.76 31.20 -29.39
N GLY A 120 37.91 30.16 -29.39
CA GLY A 120 36.61 30.20 -28.69
C GLY A 120 36.70 30.32 -27.16
N ALA A 121 37.83 29.94 -26.55
CA ALA A 121 38.04 30.07 -25.10
C ALA A 121 38.46 31.49 -24.64
N ARG A 122 38.77 32.42 -25.56
CA ARG A 122 39.22 33.78 -25.23
C ARG A 122 38.10 34.83 -25.23
N ASP A 123 36.96 34.57 -25.86
CA ASP A 123 35.85 35.53 -25.97
C ASP A 123 34.96 35.61 -24.71
N ASP A 124 35.06 34.66 -23.78
CA ASP A 124 34.20 34.59 -22.57
C ASP A 124 34.72 35.40 -21.36
N SER A 125 35.82 36.15 -21.48
CA SER A 125 36.38 36.89 -20.36
C SER A 125 36.92 38.26 -20.73
N THR A 126 36.05 39.25 -20.97
CA THR A 126 36.22 40.70 -20.74
C THR A 126 35.05 41.44 -21.39
N THR A 127 34.14 42.08 -20.65
CA THR A 127 34.24 43.54 -20.42
C THR A 127 33.24 43.98 -19.34
N ARG A 128 33.78 44.65 -18.30
CA ARG A 128 33.04 45.44 -17.30
C ARG A 128 32.61 46.77 -17.93
N GLY A 129 31.39 47.23 -17.64
CA GLY A 129 30.87 48.51 -18.13
C GLY A 129 31.41 49.75 -17.38
N PRO A 130 31.18 50.96 -17.91
CA PRO A 130 31.16 52.21 -17.14
C PRO A 130 29.74 52.76 -16.92
N GLN A 131 29.58 53.54 -15.83
CA GLN A 131 28.35 54.19 -15.34
C GLN A 131 28.08 55.58 -15.96
N ALA A 132 26.83 56.03 -15.77
CA ALA A 132 26.24 57.39 -15.91
C ALA A 132 25.94 57.85 -17.36
N GLU A 133 24.85 58.53 -17.72
CA GLU A 133 24.03 59.54 -17.03
C GLU A 133 22.70 59.82 -17.81
N LYS A 134 21.61 60.11 -17.06
CA LYS A 134 20.48 61.05 -17.27
C LYS A 134 19.70 61.32 -18.60
N ASP A 135 18.37 61.45 -18.36
CA ASP A 135 17.36 62.38 -18.92
C ASP A 135 16.63 62.09 -20.24
N GLY A 136 15.29 62.22 -20.20
CA GLY A 136 14.46 62.62 -21.35
C GLY A 136 13.16 61.84 -21.59
N ALA A 137 12.02 62.49 -21.37
CA ALA A 137 10.65 61.98 -21.52
C ALA A 137 10.12 61.94 -22.96
N ASN A 138 9.25 60.97 -23.31
CA ASN A 138 7.82 61.16 -23.64
C ASN A 138 7.18 59.97 -24.39
N SER A 139 5.89 59.76 -24.06
CA SER A 139 4.77 59.12 -24.81
C SER A 139 4.75 57.60 -25.09
N ALA A 140 3.69 56.97 -24.54
CA ALA A 140 3.16 55.62 -24.80
C ALA A 140 2.21 55.65 -26.04
N PRO A 141 1.69 54.52 -26.63
CA PRO A 141 0.95 53.45 -25.93
C PRO A 141 1.05 51.98 -26.50
N ALA A 142 0.52 51.03 -25.71
CA ALA A 142 -0.09 49.73 -26.08
C ALA A 142 0.77 48.51 -26.57
N ALA A 143 0.73 47.46 -25.74
CA ALA A 143 0.51 46.00 -25.99
C ALA A 143 1.43 45.11 -26.88
N ALA A 144 1.57 43.85 -26.42
CA ALA A 144 2.15 42.63 -27.04
C ALA A 144 3.70 42.53 -27.11
N GLU A 145 4.39 41.38 -27.09
CA GLU A 145 4.29 40.01 -26.54
C GLU A 145 5.58 39.28 -27.00
N GLY A 146 6.17 38.39 -26.19
CA GLY A 146 7.01 37.24 -26.64
C GLY A 146 8.43 37.52 -27.22
N THR A 147 9.44 36.65 -27.13
CA THR A 147 9.55 35.28 -26.62
C THR A 147 11.04 34.91 -26.48
N SER A 148 11.38 34.19 -25.42
CA SER A 148 12.62 33.41 -25.23
C SER A 148 12.44 31.96 -25.68
N LEU A 149 13.46 31.33 -26.27
CA LEU A 149 13.53 29.88 -26.55
C LEU A 149 14.95 29.36 -26.27
N THR A 150 15.20 28.12 -25.85
CA THR A 150 14.70 27.21 -24.78
C THR A 150 15.54 25.95 -24.87
N ALA A 151 15.82 25.35 -23.71
CA ALA A 151 16.28 23.97 -23.56
C ALA A 151 15.08 23.00 -23.67
N LEU A 152 15.32 21.84 -24.29
CA LEU A 152 14.37 20.74 -24.56
C LEU A 152 14.13 19.88 -23.31
N GLU A 153 12.96 19.32 -22.99
CA GLU A 153 11.57 19.64 -23.30
C GLU A 153 10.74 18.89 -22.22
N SER A 154 10.09 19.64 -21.34
CA SER A 154 9.20 19.16 -20.26
C SER A 154 7.75 19.32 -20.69
N VAL A 155 6.88 18.38 -20.32
CA VAL A 155 5.41 18.46 -20.49
C VAL A 155 4.91 19.82 -20.02
N GLN A 156 4.38 20.63 -20.94
CA GLN A 156 3.90 21.98 -20.68
C GLN A 156 2.52 21.94 -19.99
N ALA A 157 2.47 22.46 -18.76
CA ALA A 157 1.23 22.80 -18.07
C ALA A 157 0.90 24.29 -18.28
N THR A 158 -0.39 24.59 -18.39
CA THR A 158 -1.02 25.90 -18.63
C THR A 158 -0.78 26.87 -17.45
N PRO A 159 -0.67 28.20 -17.66
CA PRO A 159 -0.44 29.15 -16.56
C PRO A 159 -1.61 29.24 -15.58
N ALA A 160 -1.27 29.22 -14.29
CA ALA A 160 -2.14 28.95 -13.15
C ALA A 160 -2.90 30.17 -12.60
N THR A 161 -4.06 29.88 -11.99
CA THR A 161 -4.76 30.72 -10.99
C THR A 161 -4.24 30.32 -9.59
N PRO A 162 -4.06 31.24 -8.62
CA PRO A 162 -3.48 30.86 -7.33
C PRO A 162 -4.48 30.09 -6.46
N GLY A 163 -4.17 28.84 -6.12
CA GLY A 163 -4.87 28.10 -5.05
C GLY A 163 -4.99 26.57 -5.16
N GLU A 164 -4.47 25.90 -6.20
CA GLU A 164 -4.66 24.45 -6.32
C GLU A 164 -3.76 23.65 -5.36
N GLN A 165 -4.36 22.67 -4.68
CA GLN A 165 -3.67 21.69 -3.85
C GLN A 165 -3.19 20.56 -4.77
N SER A 166 -1.96 20.11 -4.57
CA SER A 166 -1.34 19.05 -5.36
C SER A 166 -0.68 18.03 -4.42
N ARG A 167 -0.73 16.76 -4.82
CA ARG A 167 -0.08 15.64 -4.16
C ARG A 167 1.10 15.20 -5.00
N ALA A 168 2.30 15.34 -4.48
CA ALA A 168 3.52 14.83 -5.11
C ALA A 168 3.93 13.52 -4.47
N LEU A 169 4.42 12.62 -5.30
CA LEU A 169 4.94 11.31 -4.94
C LEU A 169 6.41 11.26 -5.30
N PHE A 170 7.26 11.02 -4.31
CA PHE A 170 8.71 10.93 -4.46
C PHE A 170 9.17 9.52 -4.16
N SER A 171 10.10 8.98 -4.96
CA SER A 171 10.93 7.86 -4.54
C SER A 171 12.20 8.38 -3.89
N VAL A 172 12.49 7.91 -2.69
CA VAL A 172 13.56 8.42 -1.82
C VAL A 172 14.55 7.31 -1.49
N THR A 173 15.81 7.52 -1.87
CA THR A 173 16.92 6.58 -1.69
C THR A 173 17.80 6.95 -0.49
N GLY A 174 18.35 5.93 0.19
CA GLY A 174 19.23 6.12 1.34
C GLY A 174 18.52 6.21 2.70
N MET A 175 17.19 6.12 2.73
CA MET A 175 16.43 5.93 3.96
C MET A 175 16.63 4.51 4.49
N THR A 176 16.90 4.37 5.78
CA THR A 176 17.23 3.05 6.38
C THR A 176 16.84 2.89 7.83
N CYS A 177 16.45 3.99 8.46
CA CYS A 177 15.93 3.97 9.79
C CYS A 177 14.83 5.01 9.91
N SER A 178 14.09 4.88 10.99
CA SER A 178 13.00 5.76 11.37
C SER A 178 13.45 7.20 11.64
N ALA A 179 14.71 7.41 12.06
CA ALA A 179 15.28 8.75 12.17
C ALA A 179 15.41 9.47 10.81
N CYS A 180 15.72 8.75 9.72
CA CYS A 180 15.73 9.33 8.37
C CYS A 180 14.34 9.81 7.96
N VAL A 181 13.32 8.98 8.23
CA VAL A 181 11.92 9.30 7.94
C VAL A 181 11.47 10.55 8.68
N ARG A 182 11.79 10.64 9.98
CA ARG A 182 11.47 11.81 10.79
C ARG A 182 12.16 13.08 10.27
N ALA A 183 13.45 13.00 9.93
CA ALA A 183 14.19 14.14 9.40
C ALA A 183 13.57 14.68 8.10
N ILE A 184 13.22 13.78 7.17
CA ILE A 184 12.55 14.16 5.93
C ILE A 184 11.17 14.75 6.21
N THR A 185 10.36 14.11 7.07
CA THR A 185 9.00 14.57 7.42
C THR A 185 9.02 15.96 8.08
N GLU A 186 9.85 16.16 9.11
CA GLU A 186 9.97 17.44 9.83
C GLU A 186 10.47 18.56 8.88
N THR A 187 11.33 18.25 7.90
CA THR A 187 11.84 19.24 6.93
C THR A 187 10.80 19.62 5.88
N LEU A 188 10.03 18.64 5.39
CA LEU A 188 8.94 18.88 4.45
C LEU A 188 7.81 19.66 5.12
N GLU A 189 7.38 19.26 6.32
CA GLU A 189 6.31 19.93 7.08
C GLU A 189 6.72 21.30 7.63
N ALA A 190 8.02 21.59 7.76
CA ALA A 190 8.50 22.93 8.12
C ALA A 190 8.26 23.97 7.00
N ARG A 191 7.94 23.56 5.78
CA ARG A 191 7.63 24.46 4.67
C ARG A 191 6.18 24.96 4.80
N PRO A 192 5.92 26.28 4.74
CA PRO A 192 4.60 26.85 4.99
C PRO A 192 3.53 26.47 3.95
N TYR A 193 3.97 25.97 2.79
CA TYR A 193 3.09 25.51 1.71
C TYR A 193 2.83 24.00 1.71
N VAL A 194 3.43 23.24 2.63
CA VAL A 194 3.19 21.80 2.82
C VAL A 194 2.13 21.61 3.91
N ARG A 195 1.04 20.90 3.59
CA ARG A 195 -0.01 20.57 4.57
C ARG A 195 0.32 19.32 5.36
N ARG A 196 0.82 18.30 4.67
CA ARG A 196 1.11 16.98 5.25
C ARG A 196 2.19 16.29 4.44
N ALA A 197 3.17 15.71 5.11
CA ALA A 197 4.12 14.79 4.49
C ALA A 197 3.99 13.41 5.13
N ASN A 198 3.86 12.37 4.31
CA ASN A 198 3.87 10.99 4.75
C ASN A 198 5.05 10.27 4.11
N VAL A 199 6.08 9.99 4.89
CA VAL A 199 7.31 9.35 4.43
C VAL A 199 7.31 7.89 4.89
N VAL A 200 7.41 6.96 3.93
CA VAL A 200 7.27 5.52 4.15
C VAL A 200 8.60 4.83 3.87
N LEU A 201 9.26 4.35 4.94
CA LEU A 201 10.56 3.66 4.83
C LEU A 201 10.51 2.37 4.01
N LEU A 202 9.43 1.59 4.11
CA LEU A 202 9.30 0.31 3.41
C LEU A 202 9.13 0.50 1.90
N ALA A 203 8.31 1.49 1.52
CA ALA A 203 8.08 1.86 0.13
C ALA A 203 9.21 2.74 -0.43
N SER A 204 10.21 3.09 0.38
CA SER A 204 11.28 4.03 0.02
C SER A 204 10.71 5.26 -0.69
N SER A 205 9.63 5.83 -0.16
CA SER A 205 8.85 6.87 -0.83
C SER A 205 8.37 7.94 0.14
N ALA A 206 8.04 9.11 -0.40
CA ALA A 206 7.40 10.20 0.32
C ALA A 206 6.20 10.70 -0.47
N VAL A 207 5.05 10.81 0.20
CA VAL A 207 3.84 11.45 -0.34
C VAL A 207 3.71 12.80 0.34
N VAL A 208 3.63 13.87 -0.44
CA VAL A 208 3.55 15.23 0.09
C VAL A 208 2.33 15.91 -0.48
N ASP A 209 1.45 16.37 0.41
CA ASP A 209 0.31 17.22 0.08
C ASP A 209 0.74 18.68 0.28
N PHE A 210 0.80 19.44 -0.81
CA PHE A 210 1.28 20.82 -0.82
C PHE A 210 0.38 21.72 -1.66
N VAL A 211 0.44 23.03 -1.41
CA VAL A 211 -0.32 24.03 -2.16
C VAL A 211 0.58 24.61 -3.24
N GLY A 212 0.07 24.85 -4.44
CA GLY A 212 0.75 25.55 -5.55
C GLY A 212 1.53 24.64 -6.49
N ASP A 213 1.20 24.72 -7.79
CA ASP A 213 1.82 23.91 -8.84
C ASP A 213 3.28 24.30 -9.13
N GLY A 214 4.09 23.32 -9.53
CA GLY A 214 5.50 23.49 -9.88
C GLY A 214 6.49 23.44 -8.71
N ARG A 215 6.02 23.47 -7.45
CA ARG A 215 6.88 23.36 -6.24
C ARG A 215 7.33 21.96 -5.88
N ALA A 216 6.94 20.95 -6.67
CA ALA A 216 7.37 19.57 -6.47
C ALA A 216 8.89 19.39 -6.61
N GLY A 217 9.52 20.17 -7.51
CA GLY A 217 10.99 20.19 -7.65
C GLY A 217 11.69 20.68 -6.38
N GLU A 218 11.19 21.77 -5.78
CA GLU A 218 11.74 22.31 -4.52
C GLU A 218 11.66 21.30 -3.37
N LEU A 219 10.61 20.47 -3.35
CA LEU A 219 10.45 19.41 -2.36
C LEU A 219 11.42 18.26 -2.59
N ALA A 220 11.70 17.88 -3.86
CA ALA A 220 12.76 16.92 -4.18
C ALA A 220 14.13 17.46 -3.74
N ASP A 221 14.44 18.70 -4.11
CA ASP A 221 15.69 19.37 -3.72
C ASP A 221 15.84 19.43 -2.20
N ALA A 222 14.77 19.73 -1.46
CA ALA A 222 14.79 19.73 0.00
C ALA A 222 15.13 18.36 0.60
N ILE A 223 14.75 17.25 -0.05
CA ILE A 223 15.11 15.89 0.37
C ILE A 223 16.57 15.59 0.00
N GLU A 224 17.02 16.02 -1.19
CA GLU A 224 18.42 15.89 -1.64
C GLU A 224 19.40 16.66 -0.77
N GLU A 225 18.99 17.84 -0.32
CA GLU A 225 19.71 18.69 0.59
C GLU A 225 19.92 18.08 1.99
N LEU A 226 19.05 17.17 2.41
CA LEU A 226 19.24 16.35 3.62
C LEU A 226 20.22 15.19 3.40
N GLY A 227 20.66 14.97 2.16
CA GLY A 227 21.59 13.92 1.77
C GLY A 227 20.94 12.60 1.38
N TYR A 228 19.64 12.59 1.07
CA TYR A 228 18.87 11.46 0.53
C TYR A 228 18.58 11.68 -0.95
N GLY A 229 18.76 10.70 -1.83
CA GLY A 229 18.40 10.93 -3.25
C GLY A 229 16.87 10.96 -3.38
N ALA A 230 16.31 11.91 -4.11
CA ALA A 230 14.87 12.03 -4.29
C ALA A 230 14.52 12.18 -5.78
N VAL A 231 13.66 11.30 -6.28
CA VAL A 231 13.15 11.39 -7.64
C VAL A 231 11.66 11.67 -7.56
N LEU A 232 11.22 12.75 -8.21
CA LEU A 232 9.81 13.04 -8.37
C LEU A 232 9.22 12.03 -9.36
N GLU A 233 8.26 11.24 -8.90
CA GLU A 233 7.64 10.17 -9.70
C GLU A 233 6.33 10.67 -10.33
N GLU A 234 5.50 11.34 -9.54
CA GLU A 234 4.18 11.78 -10.00
C GLU A 234 3.71 13.02 -9.24
N VAL A 235 3.03 13.93 -9.93
CA VAL A 235 2.29 15.04 -9.32
C VAL A 235 0.83 14.90 -9.75
N LYS A 236 -0.04 14.56 -8.80
CA LYS A 236 -1.48 14.56 -9.02
C LYS A 236 -2.07 15.83 -8.43
N PRO A 237 -2.82 16.65 -9.19
CA PRO A 237 -3.63 17.69 -8.57
C PRO A 237 -4.63 17.02 -7.61
N PHE A 238 -4.81 17.60 -6.42
CA PHE A 238 -5.76 17.15 -5.42
C PHE A 238 -7.18 17.44 -5.95
N SER A 239 -7.72 16.48 -6.68
CA SER A 239 -9.00 16.61 -7.35
C SER A 239 -10.14 16.29 -6.38
N GLN A 240 -10.81 17.33 -5.91
CA GLN A 240 -12.29 17.36 -5.84
C GLN A 240 -12.90 17.71 -7.22
N ARG A 241 -12.09 17.67 -8.29
CA ARG A 241 -12.34 18.28 -9.60
C ARG A 241 -12.41 17.29 -10.78
N GLN A 242 -12.50 15.99 -10.52
CA GLN A 242 -12.91 15.01 -11.55
C GLN A 242 -14.41 15.15 -11.91
N ALA A 243 -15.17 15.98 -11.20
CA ALA A 243 -16.51 16.38 -11.60
C ALA A 243 -16.56 17.48 -12.68
N GLU A 244 -15.45 18.20 -12.95
CA GLU A 244 -15.48 19.37 -13.84
C GLU A 244 -14.76 19.20 -15.20
N LYS A 245 -14.01 18.11 -15.41
CA LYS A 245 -13.31 17.88 -16.70
C LYS A 245 -14.13 17.10 -17.75
N ALA A 246 -15.30 16.57 -17.38
CA ALA A 246 -16.31 16.03 -18.31
C ALA A 246 -17.21 17.15 -18.87
N ARG A 247 -16.62 18.21 -19.43
CA ARG A 247 -17.34 19.44 -19.83
C ARG A 247 -17.25 19.75 -21.34
N SER A 248 -17.31 18.72 -22.16
CA SER A 248 -17.58 18.89 -23.60
C SER A 248 -18.64 17.92 -24.13
N GLU A 249 -19.51 17.43 -23.25
CA GLU A 249 -20.73 16.73 -23.65
C GLU A 249 -21.92 17.37 -22.92
N PRO A 250 -23.10 17.42 -23.57
CA PRO A 250 -24.32 17.96 -22.96
C PRO A 250 -24.64 17.16 -21.69
N GLN A 251 -24.37 17.75 -20.52
CA GLN A 251 -24.67 17.11 -19.24
C GLN A 251 -26.17 17.21 -19.00
N PHE A 252 -26.87 16.07 -19.05
CA PHE A 252 -28.27 15.99 -18.68
C PHE A 252 -28.43 15.86 -17.16
N TRP A 253 -29.34 16.66 -16.62
CA TRP A 253 -29.70 16.70 -15.21
C TRP A 253 -31.16 16.30 -15.08
N ARG A 254 -31.47 15.52 -14.04
CA ARG A 254 -32.83 15.25 -13.61
C ARG A 254 -33.08 16.07 -12.35
N ALA A 255 -34.04 16.98 -12.41
CA ALA A 255 -34.49 17.72 -11.23
C ALA A 255 -35.94 17.35 -10.93
N SER A 256 -36.22 17.08 -9.67
CA SER A 256 -37.57 16.87 -9.16
C SER A 256 -37.99 18.11 -8.39
N PHE A 257 -39.10 18.72 -8.78
CA PHE A 257 -39.69 19.90 -8.15
C PHE A 257 -41.00 19.52 -7.47
N ALA A 258 -41.23 19.97 -6.24
CA ALA A 258 -42.56 20.00 -5.64
C ALA A 258 -43.27 21.23 -6.19
N VAL A 259 -44.41 21.03 -6.85
CA VAL A 259 -45.21 22.09 -7.47
C VAL A 259 -46.58 22.11 -6.82
N GLU A 260 -46.77 22.99 -5.85
CA GLU A 260 -48.07 23.21 -5.23
C GLU A 260 -49.06 23.71 -6.30
N GLY A 261 -50.25 23.10 -6.37
CA GLY A 261 -51.35 23.51 -7.26
C GLY A 261 -51.63 22.59 -8.45
N VAL A 262 -50.81 21.57 -8.71
CA VAL A 262 -51.06 20.58 -9.78
C VAL A 262 -52.00 19.48 -9.28
N THR A 263 -53.31 19.73 -9.38
CA THR A 263 -54.36 18.89 -8.74
C THR A 263 -55.12 17.96 -9.70
N ASP A 264 -55.01 18.18 -11.01
CA ASP A 264 -55.67 17.36 -12.03
C ASP A 264 -54.84 17.22 -13.31
N GLY A 265 -55.31 16.36 -14.23
CA GLY A 265 -54.62 16.11 -15.51
C GLY A 265 -54.54 17.35 -16.42
N ALA A 266 -55.47 18.30 -16.29
CA ALA A 266 -55.44 19.54 -17.06
C ALA A 266 -54.31 20.46 -16.57
N CYS A 267 -54.16 20.64 -15.26
CA CYS A 267 -53.06 21.38 -14.64
C CYS A 267 -51.70 20.75 -14.98
N ALA A 268 -51.61 19.42 -14.91
CA ALA A 268 -50.40 18.68 -15.26
C ALA A 268 -49.98 18.91 -16.72
N SER A 269 -50.95 18.89 -17.64
CA SER A 269 -50.69 19.13 -19.07
C SER A 269 -50.19 20.56 -19.35
N VAL A 270 -50.72 21.57 -18.66
CA VAL A 270 -50.33 22.98 -18.84
C VAL A 270 -48.89 23.23 -18.36
N VAL A 271 -48.51 22.65 -17.22
CA VAL A 271 -47.14 22.75 -16.69
C VAL A 271 -46.15 21.95 -17.55
N ALA A 272 -46.53 20.75 -18.01
CA ALA A 272 -45.72 19.95 -18.92
C ALA A 272 -45.48 20.67 -20.25
N GLU A 273 -46.53 21.19 -20.89
CA GLU A 273 -46.43 21.88 -22.19
C GLU A 273 -45.59 23.16 -22.10
N ALA A 274 -45.65 23.89 -20.99
CA ALA A 274 -44.83 25.07 -20.77
C ALA A 274 -43.32 24.75 -20.67
N LEU A 275 -42.98 23.60 -20.09
CA LEU A 275 -41.59 23.14 -19.93
C LEU A 275 -41.07 22.45 -21.20
N GLU A 276 -41.91 21.70 -21.92
CA GLU A 276 -41.56 21.04 -23.18
C GLU A 276 -41.30 22.01 -24.35
N ARG A 277 -41.78 23.26 -24.24
CA ARG A 277 -41.50 24.32 -25.24
C ARG A 277 -40.03 24.75 -25.28
N GLU A 278 -39.27 24.45 -24.25
CA GLU A 278 -37.87 24.84 -24.14
C GLU A 278 -36.94 23.81 -24.79
N SER A 279 -36.10 24.25 -25.73
CA SER A 279 -35.25 23.36 -26.55
C SER A 279 -34.16 22.61 -25.77
N TRP A 280 -33.91 23.00 -24.52
CA TRP A 280 -32.93 22.40 -23.61
C TRP A 280 -33.60 21.41 -22.62
N VAL A 281 -34.92 21.20 -22.70
CA VAL A 281 -35.66 20.21 -21.91
C VAL A 281 -35.85 18.95 -22.75
N ARG A 282 -35.42 17.79 -22.23
CA ARG A 282 -35.48 16.48 -22.90
C ARG A 282 -36.78 15.74 -22.62
N LYS A 283 -37.24 15.79 -21.36
CA LYS A 283 -38.40 15.03 -20.89
C LYS A 283 -38.99 15.71 -19.67
N VAL A 284 -40.32 15.76 -19.59
CA VAL A 284 -41.06 16.25 -18.42
C VAL A 284 -42.03 15.16 -17.97
N GLU A 285 -42.00 14.82 -16.70
CA GLU A 285 -42.95 13.90 -16.07
C GLU A 285 -43.63 14.61 -14.91
N VAL A 286 -44.96 14.61 -14.88
CA VAL A 286 -45.75 15.25 -13.83
C VAL A 286 -46.47 14.17 -13.03
N ALA A 287 -46.09 14.01 -11.77
CA ALA A 287 -46.71 13.09 -10.82
C ALA A 287 -47.78 13.84 -10.01
N ILE A 288 -49.03 13.73 -10.44
CA ILE A 288 -50.18 14.42 -9.81
C ILE A 288 -50.35 14.00 -8.33
N VAL A 289 -50.05 12.74 -8.00
CA VAL A 289 -50.22 12.19 -6.64
C VAL A 289 -49.17 12.74 -5.66
N GLU A 290 -47.96 13.02 -6.15
CA GLU A 290 -46.86 13.55 -5.33
C GLU A 290 -46.76 15.07 -5.39
N GLU A 291 -47.68 15.73 -6.11
CA GLU A 291 -47.60 17.14 -6.48
C GLU A 291 -46.20 17.52 -6.97
N SER A 292 -45.59 16.64 -7.78
CA SER A 292 -44.19 16.78 -8.19
C SER A 292 -44.03 16.78 -9.70
N VAL A 293 -43.05 17.54 -10.18
CA VAL A 293 -42.69 17.64 -11.60
C VAL A 293 -41.21 17.27 -11.72
N THR A 294 -40.93 16.19 -12.44
CA THR A 294 -39.58 15.75 -12.75
C THR A 294 -39.22 16.22 -14.16
N VAL A 295 -38.14 16.99 -14.28
CA VAL A 295 -37.67 17.55 -15.55
C VAL A 295 -36.26 17.02 -15.83
N GLU A 296 -36.07 16.44 -17.02
CA GLU A 296 -34.76 16.14 -17.57
C GLU A 296 -34.34 17.26 -18.52
N PHE A 297 -33.23 17.93 -18.22
CA PHE A 297 -32.79 19.12 -18.95
C PHE A 297 -31.27 19.18 -19.09
N GLU A 298 -30.81 19.87 -20.12
CA GLU A 298 -29.40 20.09 -20.37
C GLU A 298 -28.85 21.16 -19.43
N ASN A 299 -27.64 20.98 -18.89
CA ASN A 299 -26.88 21.97 -18.12
C ASN A 299 -27.54 22.47 -16.81
N LYS A 300 -26.85 22.30 -15.69
CA LYS A 300 -27.31 22.67 -14.33
C LYS A 300 -27.80 24.12 -14.20
N LYS A 301 -27.39 25.04 -15.08
CA LYS A 301 -27.76 26.45 -15.04
C LYS A 301 -29.25 26.71 -15.26
N HIS A 302 -29.97 25.81 -15.95
CA HIS A 302 -31.38 26.03 -16.29
C HIS A 302 -32.37 25.71 -15.16
N ILE A 303 -31.90 25.30 -13.97
CA ILE A 303 -32.76 25.08 -12.79
C ILE A 303 -33.54 26.34 -12.42
N SER A 304 -32.88 27.49 -12.42
CA SER A 304 -33.52 28.77 -12.12
C SER A 304 -34.55 29.16 -13.19
N ASP A 305 -34.32 28.76 -14.44
CA ASP A 305 -35.22 29.02 -15.55
C ASP A 305 -36.48 28.14 -15.45
N ILE A 306 -36.33 26.86 -15.08
CA ILE A 306 -37.44 25.94 -14.81
C ILE A 306 -38.34 26.47 -13.67
N LEU A 307 -37.75 26.90 -12.56
CA LEU A 307 -38.49 27.52 -11.45
C LEU A 307 -39.26 28.77 -11.90
N ARG A 308 -38.62 29.60 -12.75
CA ARG A 308 -39.26 30.80 -13.29
C ARG A 308 -40.41 30.46 -14.22
N ILE A 309 -40.24 29.44 -15.08
CA ILE A 309 -41.26 28.99 -16.02
C ILE A 309 -42.47 28.48 -15.26
N ILE A 310 -42.30 27.54 -14.31
CA ILE A 310 -43.41 26.97 -13.54
C ILE A 310 -44.16 28.07 -12.78
N ASN A 311 -43.45 29.00 -12.13
CA ASN A 311 -44.07 30.11 -11.42
C ASN A 311 -44.75 31.14 -12.37
N SER A 312 -44.38 31.17 -13.66
CA SER A 312 -44.98 32.07 -14.67
C SER A 312 -46.19 31.49 -15.39
N VAL A 313 -46.42 30.18 -15.27
CA VAL A 313 -47.58 29.49 -15.85
C VAL A 313 -48.88 29.91 -15.16
N GLY A 314 -48.82 30.38 -13.91
CA GLY A 314 -49.91 31.09 -13.24
C GLY A 314 -49.63 31.34 -11.76
N ASP A 315 -50.26 32.38 -11.19
CA ASP A 315 -50.10 32.83 -9.79
C ASP A 315 -50.46 31.79 -8.71
N ARG A 316 -50.89 30.59 -9.12
CA ARG A 316 -51.32 29.48 -8.26
C ARG A 316 -50.29 28.35 -8.17
N TYR A 317 -49.23 28.39 -8.98
CA TYR A 317 -48.21 27.34 -9.01
C TYR A 317 -46.93 27.82 -8.33
N HIS A 318 -46.49 27.08 -7.31
CA HIS A 318 -45.23 27.36 -6.61
C HIS A 318 -44.33 26.14 -6.64
N ALA A 319 -43.20 26.28 -7.34
CA ALA A 319 -42.21 25.21 -7.48
C ALA A 319 -41.06 25.36 -6.47
N THR A 320 -40.71 24.28 -5.78
CA THR A 320 -39.51 24.15 -4.96
C THR A 320 -38.70 22.94 -5.37
N LEU A 321 -37.37 23.07 -5.46
CA LEU A 321 -36.49 21.98 -5.86
C LEU A 321 -36.35 20.97 -4.71
N ILE A 322 -36.73 19.71 -4.97
CA ILE A 322 -36.63 18.60 -4.00
C ILE A 322 -35.29 17.88 -4.16
N ASP A 323 -34.99 17.44 -5.39
CA ASP A 323 -33.83 16.62 -5.70
C ASP A 323 -33.22 17.04 -7.04
N LEU A 324 -31.90 16.92 -7.13
CA LEU A 324 -31.13 17.21 -8.32
C LEU A 324 -30.10 16.10 -8.51
N ALA A 325 -30.46 15.14 -9.35
CA ALA A 325 -29.58 14.05 -9.73
C ALA A 325 -28.89 14.36 -11.07
N LYS A 326 -27.58 14.15 -11.12
CA LYS A 326 -26.88 14.05 -12.41
C LYS A 326 -27.24 12.69 -12.99
N ILE A 327 -27.78 12.65 -14.21
CA ILE A 327 -27.98 11.37 -14.89
C ILE A 327 -26.59 10.87 -15.28
N GLY A 328 -26.03 9.96 -14.48
CA GLY A 328 -24.89 9.14 -14.88
C GLY A 328 -25.38 8.18 -15.96
N SER A 329 -24.58 8.00 -17.00
CA SER A 329 -24.84 7.05 -18.09
C SER A 329 -24.86 5.61 -17.56
N SER A 330 -25.96 5.19 -16.96
CA SER A 330 -26.30 3.78 -16.77
C SER A 330 -27.21 3.35 -17.91
N ASP A 331 -26.61 3.24 -19.09
CA ASP A 331 -26.99 2.33 -20.17
C ASP A 331 -25.94 2.46 -21.28
N GLY A 332 -25.00 1.50 -21.33
CA GLY A 332 -24.37 1.07 -22.57
C GLY A 332 -23.36 1.97 -23.29
N GLU A 333 -22.56 2.81 -22.61
CA GLU A 333 -21.35 3.37 -23.25
C GLU A 333 -20.08 2.57 -22.91
N PRO A 334 -19.26 2.17 -23.91
CA PRO A 334 -18.04 1.43 -23.67
C PRO A 334 -16.98 2.34 -23.03
N ALA A 335 -16.64 2.05 -21.77
CA ALA A 335 -15.57 2.76 -21.05
C ALA A 335 -14.24 2.67 -21.83
N THR A 336 -13.66 3.81 -22.16
CA THR A 336 -12.33 3.90 -22.81
C THR A 336 -11.24 3.33 -21.92
N ARG A 337 -10.37 2.48 -22.47
CA ARG A 337 -9.23 1.86 -21.78
C ARG A 337 -7.93 2.45 -22.30
N THR A 338 -7.05 2.85 -21.37
CA THR A 338 -5.69 3.33 -21.66
C THR A 338 -4.67 2.28 -21.25
N VAL A 339 -3.76 1.91 -22.16
CA VAL A 339 -2.75 0.87 -21.94
C VAL A 339 -1.38 1.36 -22.42
N SER A 340 -0.35 1.17 -21.60
CA SER A 340 1.04 1.34 -22.03
C SER A 340 1.55 0.04 -22.65
N VAL A 341 2.09 0.10 -23.87
CA VAL A 341 2.62 -1.03 -24.64
C VAL A 341 4.11 -0.81 -24.86
N ARG A 342 4.92 -1.81 -24.51
CA ARG A 342 6.35 -1.85 -24.85
C ARG A 342 6.55 -2.61 -26.14
N VAL A 343 7.27 -1.99 -27.08
CA VAL A 343 7.66 -2.58 -28.36
C VAL A 343 9.13 -2.98 -28.29
N ASN A 344 9.40 -4.28 -28.21
CA ASN A 344 10.78 -4.77 -28.28
C ASN A 344 11.17 -4.97 -29.75
N GLY A 345 12.44 -4.75 -30.09
CA GLY A 345 12.96 -4.96 -31.46
C GLY A 345 13.13 -3.68 -32.30
N VAL A 346 12.73 -2.52 -31.78
CA VAL A 346 12.91 -1.21 -32.46
C VAL A 346 14.42 -0.86 -32.52
N SER A 347 15.04 -1.04 -33.69
CA SER A 347 16.47 -0.80 -33.89
C SER A 347 16.79 0.48 -34.70
N SER A 348 15.81 1.09 -35.38
CA SER A 348 15.99 2.28 -36.20
C SER A 348 14.87 3.31 -35.97
N GLU A 349 15.17 4.61 -36.06
CA GLU A 349 14.15 5.68 -35.92
C GLU A 349 13.09 5.64 -37.03
N GLU A 350 13.44 5.09 -38.20
CA GLU A 350 12.55 4.93 -39.35
C GLU A 350 11.39 3.95 -39.11
N SER A 351 11.50 3.07 -38.12
CA SER A 351 10.45 2.10 -37.77
C SER A 351 9.33 2.66 -36.88
N LEU A 352 9.58 3.79 -36.18
CA LEU A 352 8.60 4.39 -35.26
C LEU A 352 7.37 4.96 -35.99
N PRO A 353 7.50 5.69 -37.13
CA PRO A 353 6.35 6.16 -37.89
C PRO A 353 5.51 5.02 -38.51
N GLN A 354 6.12 3.88 -38.83
CA GLN A 354 5.43 2.72 -39.41
C GLN A 354 4.50 2.07 -38.38
N ILE A 355 4.93 2.00 -37.12
CA ILE A 355 4.10 1.54 -36.00
C ILE A 355 2.89 2.47 -35.82
N LEU A 356 3.10 3.80 -35.89
CA LEU A 356 1.99 4.76 -35.80
C LEU A 356 1.03 4.64 -36.99
N ALA A 357 1.55 4.44 -38.21
CA ALA A 357 0.73 4.24 -39.40
C ALA A 357 -0.14 2.98 -39.28
N ALA A 358 0.40 1.87 -38.79
CA ALA A 358 -0.35 0.63 -38.58
C ALA A 358 -1.52 0.81 -37.59
N LEU A 359 -1.36 1.66 -36.58
CA LEU A 359 -2.42 1.98 -35.61
C LEU A 359 -3.52 2.87 -36.19
N THR A 360 -3.19 3.76 -37.13
CA THR A 360 -4.18 4.62 -37.82
C THR A 360 -5.05 3.89 -38.84
N VAL A 361 -4.63 2.69 -39.28
CA VAL A 361 -5.34 1.88 -40.28
C VAL A 361 -6.43 0.99 -39.65
N LEU A 362 -6.48 0.89 -38.31
CA LEU A 362 -7.51 0.11 -37.61
C LEU A 362 -8.89 0.75 -37.77
N ASP A 363 -9.93 -0.07 -37.99
CA ASP A 363 -11.33 0.36 -38.16
C ASP A 363 -11.98 0.99 -36.91
N HIS A 364 -11.24 1.09 -35.80
CA HIS A 364 -11.70 1.62 -34.51
C HIS A 364 -10.86 2.82 -34.05
N PRO A 365 -11.45 3.81 -33.34
CA PRO A 365 -10.74 4.99 -32.87
C PRO A 365 -9.70 4.61 -31.81
N VAL A 366 -8.43 4.73 -32.18
CA VAL A 366 -7.28 4.51 -31.30
C VAL A 366 -6.49 5.82 -31.19
N THR A 367 -6.33 6.33 -29.98
CA THR A 367 -5.59 7.56 -29.70
C THR A 367 -4.25 7.22 -29.05
N VAL A 368 -3.18 7.90 -29.46
CA VAL A 368 -1.83 7.71 -28.92
C VAL A 368 -1.50 8.89 -28.02
N ASP A 369 -1.49 8.66 -26.71
CA ASP A 369 -1.19 9.68 -25.70
C ASP A 369 0.32 9.95 -25.56
N ARG A 370 1.12 8.89 -25.70
CA ARG A 370 2.58 8.95 -25.58
C ARG A 370 3.24 8.14 -26.70
N GLN A 371 4.11 8.80 -27.47
CA GLN A 371 4.83 8.16 -28.57
C GLN A 371 6.11 7.44 -28.07
N PRO A 372 6.47 6.30 -28.71
CA PRO A 372 7.69 5.57 -28.38
C PRO A 372 8.93 6.30 -28.90
N THR A 373 10.04 6.20 -28.15
CA THR A 373 11.36 6.72 -28.55
C THR A 373 12.40 5.59 -28.53
N LEU A 374 13.54 5.76 -29.20
CA LEU A 374 14.61 4.74 -29.19
C LEU A 374 15.15 4.43 -27.78
N LYS A 375 15.14 5.42 -26.87
CA LYS A 375 15.58 5.24 -25.48
C LYS A 375 14.48 4.67 -24.58
N ASP A 376 13.23 4.95 -24.92
CA ASP A 376 12.06 4.49 -24.19
C ASP A 376 11.00 3.98 -25.17
N PRO A 377 11.05 2.69 -25.57
CA PRO A 377 10.16 2.11 -26.57
C PRO A 377 8.79 1.76 -25.96
N ILE A 378 8.20 2.73 -25.26
CA ILE A 378 6.90 2.61 -24.59
C ILE A 378 5.94 3.58 -25.27
N LEU A 379 4.87 3.03 -25.82
CA LEU A 379 3.75 3.73 -26.41
C LEU A 379 2.57 3.70 -25.41
N THR A 380 1.81 4.78 -25.25
CA THR A 380 0.55 4.74 -24.48
C THR A 380 -0.62 4.98 -25.41
N VAL A 381 -1.59 4.06 -25.38
CA VAL A 381 -2.70 3.99 -26.32
C VAL A 381 -4.01 3.98 -25.56
N THR A 382 -4.97 4.79 -26.00
CA THR A 382 -6.34 4.83 -25.48
C THR A 382 -7.33 4.40 -26.57
N TYR A 383 -8.17 3.41 -26.26
CA TYR A 383 -9.15 2.82 -27.19
C TYR A 383 -10.43 2.38 -26.46
N THR A 384 -11.51 2.14 -27.19
CA THR A 384 -12.76 1.58 -26.65
C THR A 384 -12.82 0.07 -26.89
N PRO A 385 -12.76 -0.77 -25.84
CA PRO A 385 -12.85 -2.22 -25.99
C PRO A 385 -14.26 -2.65 -26.39
N LYS A 386 -14.36 -3.60 -27.32
CA LYS A 386 -15.63 -4.20 -27.76
C LYS A 386 -15.43 -5.68 -28.05
N ALA A 387 -15.29 -6.49 -27.00
CA ALA A 387 -15.08 -7.94 -27.13
C ALA A 387 -16.33 -8.63 -27.74
N PRO A 388 -16.17 -9.61 -28.65
CA PRO A 388 -14.92 -10.14 -29.20
C PRO A 388 -14.37 -9.37 -30.44
N GLY A 389 -15.10 -8.38 -30.95
CA GLY A 389 -14.80 -7.71 -32.23
C GLY A 389 -13.55 -6.83 -32.26
N PHE A 390 -13.27 -6.07 -31.20
CA PHE A 390 -12.07 -5.22 -31.09
C PHE A 390 -11.52 -5.24 -29.67
N THR A 391 -10.25 -5.62 -29.53
CA THR A 391 -9.58 -5.85 -28.24
C THR A 391 -8.12 -5.42 -28.34
N ILE A 392 -7.41 -5.29 -27.20
CA ILE A 392 -5.96 -5.01 -27.19
C ILE A 392 -5.15 -5.97 -28.06
N ARG A 393 -5.61 -7.22 -28.23
CA ARG A 393 -4.95 -8.24 -29.06
C ARG A 393 -4.85 -7.81 -30.53
N HIS A 394 -5.86 -7.10 -31.03
CA HIS A 394 -5.86 -6.56 -32.40
C HIS A 394 -4.82 -5.45 -32.55
N ILE A 395 -4.67 -4.59 -31.53
CA ILE A 395 -3.67 -3.52 -31.50
C ILE A 395 -2.25 -4.12 -31.44
N LEU A 396 -2.02 -5.11 -30.57
CA LEU A 396 -0.73 -5.80 -30.47
C LEU A 396 -0.38 -6.52 -31.78
N ALA A 397 -1.33 -7.26 -32.36
CA ALA A 397 -1.13 -7.95 -33.63
C ALA A 397 -0.83 -6.96 -34.77
N ALA A 398 -1.52 -5.82 -34.85
CA ALA A 398 -1.23 -4.81 -35.86
C ALA A 398 0.21 -4.30 -35.78
N MET A 399 0.75 -4.12 -34.57
CA MET A 399 2.14 -3.71 -34.37
C MET A 399 3.14 -4.81 -34.75
N GLU A 400 2.83 -6.08 -34.46
CA GLU A 400 3.67 -7.24 -34.83
C GLU A 400 3.62 -7.54 -36.34
N THR A 401 2.57 -7.14 -37.05
CA THR A 401 2.50 -7.30 -38.52
C THR A 401 3.43 -6.36 -39.28
N VAL A 402 3.90 -5.27 -38.66
CA VAL A 402 4.80 -4.31 -39.30
C VAL A 402 6.18 -4.92 -39.56
N ASP A 403 6.72 -5.64 -38.57
CA ASP A 403 7.99 -6.36 -38.68
C ASP A 403 7.99 -7.58 -37.74
N GLN A 404 8.47 -8.73 -38.23
CA GLN A 404 8.65 -9.96 -37.44
C GLN A 404 9.64 -9.77 -36.28
N SER A 405 10.50 -8.75 -36.34
CA SER A 405 11.41 -8.39 -35.24
C SER A 405 10.70 -7.71 -34.07
N PHE A 406 9.50 -7.15 -34.30
CA PHE A 406 8.75 -6.47 -33.25
C PHE A 406 7.96 -7.44 -32.41
N LYS A 407 8.12 -7.31 -31.09
CA LYS A 407 7.30 -8.03 -30.12
C LYS A 407 6.64 -7.02 -29.19
N ALA A 408 5.33 -6.87 -29.35
CA ALA A 408 4.54 -5.93 -28.57
C ALA A 408 4.04 -6.64 -27.30
N SER A 409 4.21 -5.98 -26.15
CA SER A 409 3.75 -6.52 -24.87
C SER A 409 3.21 -5.40 -24.01
N ILE A 410 2.19 -5.69 -23.20
CA ILE A 410 1.63 -4.73 -22.28
C ILE A 410 2.69 -4.40 -21.22
N TYR A 411 3.02 -3.12 -21.10
CA TYR A 411 3.98 -2.62 -20.14
C TYR A 411 3.28 -2.09 -18.90
N HIS A 412 3.52 -2.77 -17.79
CA HIS A 412 3.15 -2.27 -16.48
C HIS A 412 4.31 -1.43 -15.95
N PRO A 413 4.12 -0.13 -15.64
CA PRO A 413 5.14 0.63 -14.93
C PRO A 413 5.42 -0.08 -13.60
N PRO A 414 6.69 -0.36 -13.27
CA PRO A 414 7.03 -1.04 -12.03
C PRO A 414 6.49 -0.21 -10.87
N THR A 415 5.69 -0.85 -10.02
CA THR A 415 5.09 -0.17 -8.88
C THR A 415 6.19 0.38 -7.97
N LEU A 416 5.89 1.44 -7.21
CA LEU A 416 6.85 1.99 -6.24
C LEU A 416 7.39 0.91 -5.30
N GLU A 417 6.55 -0.06 -4.95
CA GLU A 417 6.93 -1.18 -4.10
C GLU A 417 7.91 -2.13 -4.77
N GLU A 418 7.74 -2.42 -6.06
CA GLU A 418 8.68 -3.26 -6.81
C GLU A 418 10.05 -2.58 -6.93
N ARG A 419 10.05 -1.27 -7.21
CA ARG A 419 11.28 -0.46 -7.19
C ARG A 419 11.91 -0.45 -5.81
N ALA A 420 11.12 -0.21 -4.77
CA ALA A 420 11.59 -0.23 -3.38
C ALA A 420 12.14 -1.62 -3.00
N ARG A 421 11.46 -2.70 -3.38
CA ARG A 421 11.94 -4.09 -3.18
C ARG A 421 13.26 -4.33 -3.89
N ALA A 422 13.41 -3.89 -5.13
CA ALA A 422 14.68 -3.99 -5.85
C ALA A 422 15.80 -3.18 -5.17
N MET A 423 15.49 -1.98 -4.66
CA MET A 423 16.42 -1.18 -3.87
C MET A 423 16.81 -1.88 -2.55
N HIS A 424 15.84 -2.39 -1.79
CA HIS A 424 16.07 -3.14 -0.54
C HIS A 424 16.87 -4.41 -0.78
N ALA A 425 16.65 -5.12 -1.89
CA ALA A 425 17.43 -6.29 -2.26
C ALA A 425 18.90 -5.94 -2.54
N ARG A 426 19.16 -4.81 -3.23
CA ARG A 426 20.52 -4.28 -3.46
C ARG A 426 21.18 -3.86 -2.15
N GLU A 427 20.46 -3.13 -1.29
CA GLU A 427 20.98 -2.73 0.02
C GLU A 427 21.31 -3.95 0.91
N ARG A 428 20.44 -4.96 0.92
CA ARG A 428 20.66 -6.23 1.63
C ARG A 428 21.93 -6.92 1.14
N LEU A 429 22.15 -7.00 -0.17
CA LEU A 429 23.38 -7.57 -0.73
C LEU A 429 24.62 -6.80 -0.26
N LEU A 430 24.57 -5.46 -0.26
CA LEU A 430 25.67 -4.64 0.25
C LEU A 430 25.93 -4.87 1.74
N ILE A 431 24.89 -5.05 2.55
CA ILE A 431 25.04 -5.40 3.98
C ILE A 431 25.67 -6.79 4.11
N ILE A 432 25.24 -7.78 3.32
CA ILE A 432 25.80 -9.14 3.32
C ILE A 432 27.30 -9.09 2.99
N CYS A 433 27.71 -8.37 1.95
CA CYS A 433 29.12 -8.24 1.60
C CYS A 433 29.95 -7.62 2.74
N ARG A 434 29.41 -6.61 3.44
CA ARG A 434 30.10 -5.99 4.60
C ARG A 434 30.16 -6.92 5.81
N VAL A 435 29.09 -7.66 6.09
CA VAL A 435 29.07 -8.69 7.15
C VAL A 435 30.12 -9.75 6.84
N LEU A 436 30.18 -10.23 5.60
CA LEU A 436 31.18 -11.21 5.17
C LEU A 436 32.60 -10.70 5.40
N LEU A 437 32.89 -9.45 5.01
CA LEU A 437 34.18 -8.81 5.29
C LEU A 437 34.50 -8.79 6.79
N CYS A 438 33.53 -8.43 7.63
CA CYS A 438 33.72 -8.40 9.08
C CYS A 438 33.93 -9.78 9.67
N VAL A 439 33.17 -10.80 9.24
CA VAL A 439 33.31 -12.18 9.71
C VAL A 439 34.68 -12.74 9.32
N LEU A 440 35.13 -12.50 8.09
CA LEU A 440 36.45 -12.91 7.62
C LEU A 440 37.58 -12.24 8.42
N ALA A 441 37.41 -10.99 8.85
CA ALA A 441 38.36 -10.28 9.70
C ALA A 441 38.25 -10.67 11.20
N ALA A 442 37.06 -11.04 11.66
CA ALA A 442 36.80 -11.38 13.05
C ALA A 442 37.40 -12.73 13.45
N ILE A 443 37.42 -13.72 12.55
CA ILE A 443 38.04 -15.04 12.81
C ILE A 443 39.53 -14.90 13.19
N PRO A 444 40.40 -14.27 12.38
CA PRO A 444 41.80 -14.08 12.74
C PRO A 444 41.96 -13.12 13.92
N SER A 445 41.10 -12.10 14.07
CA SER A 445 41.12 -11.21 15.24
C SER A 445 40.77 -11.95 16.54
N PHE A 446 39.85 -12.91 16.50
CA PHE A 446 39.48 -13.78 17.63
C PHE A 446 40.63 -14.69 18.02
N ILE A 447 41.22 -15.32 17.02
CA ILE A 447 42.34 -16.23 17.21
C ILE A 447 43.54 -15.47 17.82
N ILE A 448 43.90 -14.31 17.26
CA ILE A 448 45.05 -13.53 17.72
C ILE A 448 44.77 -12.81 19.05
N GLY A 449 43.62 -12.13 19.17
CA GLY A 449 43.31 -11.26 20.31
C GLY A 449 42.78 -12.00 21.54
N ILE A 450 42.01 -13.09 21.36
CA ILE A 450 41.35 -13.79 22.48
C ILE A 450 41.98 -15.17 22.72
N VAL A 451 42.08 -16.02 21.69
CA VAL A 451 42.53 -17.41 21.87
C VAL A 451 44.01 -17.47 22.24
N PHE A 452 44.88 -16.89 21.41
CA PHE A 452 46.32 -16.95 21.63
C PHE A 452 46.79 -16.10 22.81
N MET A 453 46.05 -15.05 23.19
CA MET A 453 46.46 -14.17 24.30
C MET A 453 45.84 -14.58 25.64
N GLY A 454 44.62 -15.13 25.65
CA GLY A 454 43.89 -15.48 26.88
C GLY A 454 43.87 -16.97 27.22
N LEU A 455 43.71 -17.87 26.24
CA LEU A 455 43.44 -19.30 26.49
C LEU A 455 44.66 -20.22 26.31
N VAL A 456 45.61 -19.83 25.47
CA VAL A 456 46.76 -20.66 25.11
C VAL A 456 47.93 -20.39 26.07
N SER A 457 48.51 -21.42 26.69
CA SER A 457 49.67 -21.28 27.59
C SER A 457 50.85 -20.54 26.95
N SER A 458 51.61 -19.77 27.76
CA SER A 458 52.79 -18.99 27.36
C SER A 458 53.93 -19.83 26.77
N GLU A 459 53.90 -21.16 26.94
CA GLU A 459 54.91 -22.08 26.42
C GLU A 459 54.77 -22.39 24.91
N ASN A 460 53.68 -21.97 24.28
CA ASN A 460 53.45 -22.24 22.85
C ASN A 460 54.30 -21.34 21.94
N SER A 461 54.99 -21.96 20.97
CA SER A 461 55.88 -21.27 20.01
C SER A 461 55.18 -20.16 19.20
N ILE A 462 53.90 -20.36 18.85
CA ILE A 462 53.09 -19.40 18.09
C ILE A 462 52.73 -18.18 18.96
N ARG A 463 52.37 -18.39 20.23
CA ARG A 463 52.14 -17.30 21.19
C ARG A 463 53.45 -16.55 21.44
N GLY A 464 54.57 -17.26 21.59
CA GLY A 464 55.91 -16.68 21.65
C GLY A 464 56.22 -15.79 20.44
N TYR A 465 55.90 -16.24 19.23
CA TYR A 465 56.10 -15.45 18.01
C TYR A 465 55.23 -14.18 17.98
N LEU A 466 53.95 -14.27 18.34
CA LEU A 466 53.02 -13.12 18.34
C LEU A 466 53.34 -12.08 19.42
N THR A 467 53.91 -12.52 20.55
CA THR A 467 54.33 -11.67 21.66
C THR A 467 55.70 -11.04 21.44
N THR A 468 56.51 -11.53 20.48
CA THR A 468 57.79 -10.89 20.15
C THR A 468 57.59 -9.44 19.69
N PRO A 469 58.38 -8.49 20.22
CA PRO A 469 58.25 -7.08 19.85
C PRO A 469 58.83 -6.82 18.46
N TRP A 470 58.09 -6.05 17.65
CA TRP A 470 58.55 -5.44 16.43
C TRP A 470 58.31 -3.92 16.52
N ALA A 471 59.38 -3.14 16.39
CA ALA A 471 59.36 -1.69 16.66
C ALA A 471 58.77 -1.35 18.05
N ASN A 472 59.24 -2.05 19.09
CA ASN A 472 58.81 -1.92 20.49
C ASN A 472 57.36 -2.31 20.81
N VAL A 473 56.62 -2.89 19.85
CA VAL A 473 55.22 -3.32 20.03
C VAL A 473 55.06 -4.81 19.66
N PRO A 474 54.24 -5.61 20.37
CA PRO A 474 54.00 -7.01 20.00
C PRO A 474 53.52 -7.17 18.55
N ARG A 475 54.05 -8.16 17.82
CA ARG A 475 53.63 -8.47 16.43
C ARG A 475 52.14 -8.74 16.29
N GLY A 476 51.52 -9.33 17.32
CA GLY A 476 50.07 -9.54 17.36
C GLY A 476 49.27 -8.25 17.22
N GLN A 477 49.74 -7.13 17.78
CA GLN A 477 49.05 -5.84 17.71
C GLN A 477 49.17 -5.19 16.33
N TRP A 478 50.32 -5.33 15.67
CA TRP A 478 50.47 -4.93 14.26
C TRP A 478 49.53 -5.73 13.34
N ALA A 479 49.39 -7.04 13.58
CA ALA A 479 48.45 -7.87 12.84
C ALA A 479 46.99 -7.41 13.05
N LEU A 480 46.60 -7.14 14.31
CA LEU A 480 45.26 -6.62 14.63
C LEU A 480 45.00 -5.24 14.02
N PHE A 481 45.99 -4.35 13.98
CA PHE A 481 45.89 -3.07 13.28
C PHE A 481 45.63 -3.25 11.77
N ILE A 482 46.39 -4.13 11.11
CA ILE A 482 46.23 -4.42 9.68
C ILE A 482 44.86 -5.02 9.38
N ILE A 483 44.34 -5.90 10.25
CA ILE A 483 43.03 -6.55 10.07
C ILE A 483 41.87 -5.58 10.38
N SER A 484 41.99 -4.74 11.41
CA SER A 484 40.93 -3.81 11.82
C SER A 484 40.77 -2.63 10.88
N THR A 485 41.84 -2.20 10.19
CA THR A 485 41.83 -1.04 9.30
C THR A 485 40.83 -1.19 8.13
N PRO A 486 40.82 -2.30 7.35
CA PRO A 486 39.79 -2.54 6.34
C PRO A 486 38.36 -2.58 6.89
N VAL A 487 38.17 -3.14 8.09
CA VAL A 487 36.85 -3.20 8.73
C VAL A 487 36.35 -1.79 9.05
N TYR A 488 37.20 -0.93 9.62
CA TYR A 488 36.86 0.46 9.92
C TYR A 488 36.52 1.26 8.65
N PHE A 489 37.36 1.22 7.62
CA PHE A 489 37.19 2.06 6.42
C PHE A 489 36.22 1.52 5.36
N PHE A 490 35.93 0.22 5.31
CA PHE A 490 35.02 -0.35 4.30
C PHE A 490 33.72 -0.91 4.87
N ALA A 491 33.74 -1.48 6.07
CA ALA A 491 32.52 -1.97 6.70
C ALA A 491 31.86 -0.87 7.55
N ALA A 492 32.60 -0.25 8.47
CA ALA A 492 32.06 0.77 9.37
C ALA A 492 31.81 2.13 8.70
N ASP A 493 32.40 2.38 7.52
CA ASP A 493 32.16 3.56 6.68
C ASP A 493 30.67 3.84 6.40
N TRP A 494 29.84 2.80 6.36
CA TRP A 494 28.39 2.97 6.28
C TRP A 494 27.83 3.80 7.45
N PHE A 495 28.28 3.54 8.68
CA PHE A 495 27.87 4.29 9.86
C PHE A 495 28.48 5.69 9.85
N HIS A 496 29.76 5.80 9.50
CA HIS A 496 30.47 7.08 9.47
C HIS A 496 29.84 8.06 8.48
N ARG A 497 29.58 7.64 7.23
CA ARG A 497 28.96 8.52 6.22
C ARG A 497 27.59 8.99 6.64
N ARG A 498 26.81 8.15 7.32
CA ARG A 498 25.45 8.48 7.76
C ARG A 498 25.46 9.40 8.95
N ALA A 499 26.27 9.10 9.96
CA ALA A 499 26.47 9.96 11.11
C ALA A 499 26.94 11.35 10.67
N LEU A 500 27.89 11.43 9.72
CA LEU A 500 28.37 12.69 9.17
C LEU A 500 27.25 13.44 8.43
N LYS A 501 26.49 12.78 7.55
CA LYS A 501 25.36 13.41 6.85
C LYS A 501 24.32 13.96 7.82
N GLU A 502 23.93 13.18 8.83
CA GLU A 502 22.97 13.59 9.86
C GLU A 502 23.48 14.79 10.68
N LEU A 503 24.78 14.79 11.02
CA LEU A 503 25.41 15.90 11.71
C LEU A 503 25.48 17.15 10.81
N PHE A 504 25.91 17.01 9.56
CA PHE A 504 25.93 18.13 8.61
C PHE A 504 24.56 18.73 8.38
N ALA A 505 23.51 17.90 8.24
CA ALA A 505 22.13 18.36 8.12
C ALA A 505 21.67 19.17 9.35
N LEU A 506 22.04 18.74 10.56
CA LEU A 506 21.69 19.44 11.80
C LEU A 506 22.39 20.82 11.93
N TRP A 507 23.65 20.90 11.48
CA TRP A 507 24.51 22.07 11.65
C TRP A 507 24.60 22.99 10.41
N ARG A 508 23.84 22.69 9.34
CA ARG A 508 23.81 23.51 8.11
C ARG A 508 23.32 24.95 8.39
N PRO A 509 23.91 25.98 7.76
CA PRO A 509 23.36 27.34 7.77
C PRO A 509 21.93 27.34 7.20
N GLY A 510 20.94 27.86 7.94
CA GLY A 510 19.53 27.86 7.54
C GLY A 510 18.66 26.71 8.11
N SER A 511 19.23 25.84 8.95
CA SER A 511 18.46 24.79 9.66
C SER A 511 17.33 25.38 10.52
N SER A 512 16.10 24.88 10.32
CA SER A 512 14.87 25.30 11.02
C SER A 512 14.85 24.92 12.51
N THR A 513 15.83 24.14 12.97
CA THR A 513 15.90 23.71 14.37
C THR A 513 16.56 24.79 15.25
N PRO A 514 15.92 25.20 16.36
CA PRO A 514 16.49 26.20 17.26
C PRO A 514 17.77 25.68 17.92
N ILE A 515 18.74 26.56 18.13
CA ILE A 515 20.11 26.22 18.56
C ILE A 515 20.12 25.37 19.84
N PHE A 516 19.32 25.72 20.85
CA PHE A 516 19.23 24.94 22.09
C PHE A 516 18.72 23.51 21.86
N ARG A 517 17.76 23.32 20.94
CA ARG A 517 17.21 22.00 20.60
C ARG A 517 18.22 21.10 19.89
N ARG A 518 19.23 21.70 19.24
CA ARG A 518 20.37 20.97 18.66
C ARG A 518 21.28 20.35 19.72
N PHE A 519 21.28 20.86 20.96
CA PHE A 519 22.14 20.34 22.04
C PHE A 519 21.46 19.30 22.96
N TYR A 520 20.13 19.21 23.00
CA TYR A 520 19.44 18.20 23.82
C TYR A 520 18.61 17.19 23.02
N ARG A 521 18.41 17.41 21.73
CA ARG A 521 17.68 16.52 20.81
C ARG A 521 18.51 16.27 19.55
N PHE A 522 19.70 15.71 19.74
CA PHE A 522 20.58 15.25 18.65
C PHE A 522 20.96 13.79 18.88
N GLY A 523 21.11 12.99 17.84
CA GLY A 523 21.57 11.62 18.03
C GLY A 523 20.83 10.58 17.23
N SER A 524 21.59 9.76 16.55
CA SER A 524 21.13 8.54 15.89
C SER A 524 21.94 7.34 16.37
N MET A 525 21.42 6.15 16.10
CA MET A 525 22.17 4.90 16.29
C MET A 525 23.49 4.89 15.48
N ASN A 526 23.50 5.52 14.31
CA ASN A 526 24.70 5.62 13.47
C ASN A 526 25.77 6.50 14.13
N GLN A 527 25.36 7.58 14.81
CA GLN A 527 26.26 8.48 15.51
C GLN A 527 26.93 7.81 16.72
N LEU A 528 26.16 7.08 17.53
CA LEU A 528 26.71 6.33 18.67
C LEU A 528 27.75 5.29 18.21
N MET A 529 27.42 4.55 17.15
CA MET A 529 28.32 3.56 16.59
C MET A 529 29.57 4.20 15.98
N SER A 530 29.40 5.25 15.16
CA SER A 530 30.50 5.99 14.56
C SER A 530 31.46 6.53 15.62
N LEU A 531 30.95 7.15 16.69
CA LEU A 531 31.78 7.66 17.78
C LEU A 531 32.48 6.52 18.53
N GLY A 532 31.77 5.44 18.85
CA GLY A 532 32.33 4.28 19.54
C GLY A 532 33.49 3.63 18.81
N THR A 533 33.33 3.35 17.50
CA THR A 533 34.43 2.77 16.71
C THR A 533 35.56 3.75 16.44
N SER A 534 35.26 5.03 16.19
CA SER A 534 36.30 6.04 15.98
C SER A 534 37.15 6.27 17.22
N ILE A 535 36.53 6.40 18.41
CA ILE A 535 37.26 6.57 19.67
C ILE A 535 38.16 5.36 19.92
N ALA A 536 37.63 4.15 19.79
CA ALA A 536 38.42 2.92 19.99
C ALA A 536 39.57 2.78 18.98
N TYR A 537 39.33 3.05 17.70
CA TYR A 537 40.33 2.92 16.64
C TYR A 537 41.45 3.97 16.77
N PHE A 538 41.10 5.25 16.94
CA PHE A 538 42.11 6.31 17.07
C PHE A 538 42.86 6.27 18.40
N ALA A 539 42.20 5.87 19.50
CA ALA A 539 42.90 5.63 20.77
C ALA A 539 43.95 4.50 20.61
N SER A 540 43.58 3.40 19.96
CA SER A 540 44.50 2.29 19.70
C SER A 540 45.69 2.69 18.81
N ILE A 541 45.48 3.57 17.81
CA ILE A 541 46.57 4.13 16.99
C ILE A 541 47.47 5.04 17.83
N ALA A 542 46.89 5.91 18.66
CA ALA A 542 47.67 6.81 19.51
C ALA A 542 48.56 6.01 20.48
N GLU A 543 48.03 4.95 21.07
CA GLU A 543 48.80 4.02 21.90
C GLU A 543 49.88 3.28 21.12
N LEU A 544 49.57 2.82 19.90
CA LEU A 544 50.55 2.17 19.03
C LEU A 544 51.75 3.11 18.75
N ILE A 545 51.47 4.39 18.50
CA ILE A 545 52.50 5.42 18.27
C ILE A 545 53.30 5.67 19.55
N ILE A 546 52.65 5.83 20.71
CA ILE A 546 53.33 6.09 21.99
C ILE A 546 54.20 4.90 22.39
N ALA A 547 53.69 3.69 22.27
CA ALA A 547 54.42 2.46 22.56
C ALA A 547 55.64 2.28 21.63
N SER A 548 55.51 2.64 20.35
CA SER A 548 56.63 2.59 19.40
C SER A 548 57.79 3.53 19.76
N ARG A 549 57.49 4.69 20.38
CA ARG A 549 58.48 5.73 20.72
C ARG A 549 59.16 5.54 22.08
N LYS A 550 58.57 4.78 23.01
CA LYS A 550 59.17 4.49 24.31
C LYS A 550 60.24 3.40 24.18
N SER A 551 61.48 3.81 23.91
CA SER A 551 62.65 2.93 23.98
C SER A 551 63.11 2.81 25.45
N GLY A 552 62.94 1.65 26.09
CA GLY A 552 63.76 1.32 27.27
C GLY A 552 63.13 0.75 28.55
N ALA A 553 62.11 -0.12 28.50
CA ALA A 553 61.73 -0.93 29.67
C ALA A 553 61.76 -2.42 29.33
N HIS A 554 62.94 -3.04 29.47
CA HIS A 554 63.25 -4.38 28.99
C HIS A 554 62.65 -5.54 29.83
N ASN A 555 61.80 -5.25 30.83
CA ASN A 555 61.34 -6.22 31.84
C ASN A 555 59.82 -6.49 31.93
N SER A 556 58.97 -5.88 31.10
CA SER A 556 57.51 -6.08 31.19
C SER A 556 56.99 -7.05 30.12
N ARG A 557 57.42 -8.31 30.18
CA ARG A 557 57.06 -9.36 29.19
C ARG A 557 55.61 -9.90 29.30
N ALA A 558 54.84 -9.51 30.31
CA ALA A 558 53.54 -10.13 30.59
C ALA A 558 52.29 -9.23 30.41
N THR A 559 52.41 -7.90 30.38
CA THR A 559 51.26 -7.00 30.65
C THR A 559 50.99 -5.91 29.60
N VAL A 560 51.73 -5.84 28.49
CA VAL A 560 51.51 -4.86 27.40
C VAL A 560 50.29 -5.21 26.51
N HIS A 561 49.59 -6.31 26.80
CA HIS A 561 48.53 -6.85 25.94
C HIS A 561 47.13 -6.24 26.14
N GLU A 562 46.87 -5.52 27.24
CA GLU A 562 45.51 -5.08 27.60
C GLU A 562 45.14 -3.65 27.18
N SER A 563 46.00 -2.93 26.46
CA SER A 563 45.75 -1.52 26.14
C SER A 563 45.07 -1.29 24.78
N PHE A 564 45.22 -2.19 23.81
CA PHE A 564 44.77 -1.98 22.43
C PHE A 564 43.35 -2.50 22.17
N TYR A 565 42.53 -1.75 21.42
CA TYR A 565 41.11 -2.04 21.14
C TYR A 565 40.82 -2.38 19.66
N PHE A 566 41.83 -2.77 18.89
CA PHE A 566 41.65 -3.09 17.47
C PHE A 566 40.69 -4.26 17.24
N ASP A 567 40.72 -5.25 18.12
CA ASP A 567 39.79 -6.39 18.13
C ASP A 567 38.35 -5.96 18.44
N SER A 568 38.18 -5.04 19.39
CA SER A 568 36.90 -4.47 19.79
C SER A 568 36.22 -3.75 18.63
N VAL A 569 36.97 -3.01 17.80
CA VAL A 569 36.44 -2.36 16.59
C VAL A 569 35.89 -3.40 15.59
N VAL A 570 36.59 -4.52 15.42
CA VAL A 570 36.19 -5.60 14.50
C VAL A 570 34.92 -6.30 15.01
N PHE A 571 34.91 -6.74 16.27
CA PHE A 571 33.77 -7.45 16.85
C PHE A 571 32.54 -6.58 16.97
N LEU A 572 32.69 -5.32 17.41
CA LEU A 572 31.59 -4.37 17.50
C LEU A 572 30.93 -4.15 16.13
N THR A 573 31.74 -3.91 15.10
CA THR A 573 31.24 -3.72 13.74
C THR A 573 30.56 -4.98 13.20
N MET A 574 31.13 -6.15 13.46
CA MET A 574 30.57 -7.43 13.05
C MET A 574 29.19 -7.69 13.68
N PHE A 575 29.09 -7.64 15.00
CA PHE A 575 27.84 -7.95 15.72
C PHE A 575 26.70 -7.00 15.35
N LEU A 576 27.01 -5.72 15.17
CA LEU A 576 26.01 -4.72 14.76
C LEU A 576 25.55 -4.89 13.31
N LEU A 577 26.47 -5.19 12.38
CA LEU A 577 26.09 -5.46 11.00
C LEU A 577 25.30 -6.76 10.86
N ILE A 578 25.62 -7.79 11.65
CA ILE A 578 24.80 -9.02 11.74
C ILE A 578 23.39 -8.69 12.26
N GLY A 579 23.28 -7.87 13.31
CA GLY A 579 21.99 -7.41 13.82
C GLY A 579 21.16 -6.69 12.75
N ARG A 580 21.79 -5.79 11.98
CA ARG A 580 21.16 -5.10 10.84
C ARG A 580 20.79 -6.04 9.69
N LEU A 581 21.58 -7.08 9.44
CA LEU A 581 21.26 -8.08 8.44
C LEU A 581 20.03 -8.91 8.85
N ILE A 582 19.96 -9.33 10.11
CA ILE A 582 18.81 -10.06 10.66
C ILE A 582 17.55 -9.19 10.61
N GLU A 583 17.67 -7.89 10.95
CA GLU A 583 16.58 -6.92 10.82
C GLU A 583 16.07 -6.85 9.37
N ALA A 584 16.97 -6.61 8.40
CA ALA A 584 16.60 -6.49 7.00
C ALA A 584 16.00 -7.79 6.45
N TRP A 585 16.55 -8.95 6.84
CA TRP A 585 16.03 -10.26 6.46
C TRP A 585 14.65 -10.53 7.06
N SER A 586 14.43 -10.20 8.33
CA SER A 586 13.14 -10.35 8.99
C SER A 586 12.06 -9.50 8.32
N ARG A 587 12.35 -8.25 7.96
CA ARG A 587 11.41 -7.36 7.26
C ARG A 587 11.06 -7.87 5.86
N ALA A 588 12.06 -8.36 5.12
CA ALA A 588 11.85 -8.92 3.79
C ALA A 588 10.96 -10.18 3.82
N LYS A 589 11.26 -11.13 4.71
CA LYS A 589 10.50 -12.38 4.83
C LYS A 589 9.05 -12.16 5.27
N THR A 590 8.76 -11.07 5.99
CA THR A 590 7.38 -10.68 6.33
C THR A 590 6.66 -10.01 5.18
N ALA A 591 7.36 -9.29 4.30
CA ALA A 591 6.76 -8.71 3.08
C ALA A 591 6.39 -9.77 2.04
N ASP A 592 7.15 -10.88 1.98
CA ASP A 592 6.87 -12.00 1.06
C ASP A 592 5.49 -12.66 1.29
N ALA A 593 4.94 -12.59 2.51
CA ALA A 593 3.62 -13.15 2.82
C ALA A 593 2.46 -12.39 2.16
N VAL A 594 2.66 -11.11 1.82
CA VAL A 594 1.69 -10.34 1.02
C VAL A 594 1.86 -10.66 -0.46
N ALA A 595 3.10 -10.86 -0.91
CA ALA A 595 3.40 -11.25 -2.28
C ALA A 595 2.85 -12.63 -2.65
N SER A 596 2.70 -13.56 -1.70
CA SER A 596 2.09 -14.87 -1.95
C SER A 596 0.61 -14.78 -2.36
N LEU A 597 -0.11 -13.70 -2.01
CA LEU A 597 -1.50 -13.50 -2.49
C LEU A 597 -1.53 -13.26 -4.01
N GLY A 598 -0.53 -12.55 -4.54
CA GLY A 598 -0.39 -12.35 -5.98
C GLY A 598 -0.06 -13.62 -6.76
N GLN A 599 0.46 -14.67 -6.09
CA GLN A 599 0.71 -15.98 -6.72
C GLN A 599 -0.55 -16.81 -6.93
N LEU A 600 -1.68 -16.44 -6.28
CA LEU A 600 -2.97 -17.10 -6.47
C LEU A 600 -3.57 -16.79 -7.84
N ARG A 601 -3.13 -15.68 -8.47
CA ARG A 601 -3.56 -15.30 -9.81
C ARG A 601 -2.80 -16.11 -10.87
N PRO A 602 -3.49 -16.76 -11.82
CA PRO A 602 -2.83 -17.37 -12.96
C PRO A 602 -2.17 -16.31 -13.86
N THR A 603 -1.06 -16.66 -14.52
CA THR A 603 -0.40 -15.78 -15.52
C THR A 603 -0.99 -15.92 -16.91
N GLU A 604 -1.72 -17.01 -17.18
CA GLU A 604 -2.36 -17.32 -18.45
C GLU A 604 -3.83 -17.72 -18.23
N ALA A 605 -4.68 -17.37 -19.20
CA ALA A 605 -6.07 -17.82 -19.28
C ALA A 605 -6.32 -18.57 -20.59
N VAL A 606 -7.34 -19.43 -20.58
CA VAL A 606 -7.79 -20.14 -21.79
C VAL A 606 -9.05 -19.45 -22.31
N ILE A 607 -8.95 -18.79 -23.46
CA ILE A 607 -10.08 -18.10 -24.11
C ILE A 607 -10.76 -19.06 -25.08
N CYS A 608 -12.10 -19.00 -25.12
CA CYS A 608 -12.94 -19.67 -26.11
C CYS A 608 -13.42 -18.64 -27.15
N ASP A 609 -13.04 -18.82 -28.43
CA ASP A 609 -13.41 -17.89 -29.51
C ASP A 609 -14.87 -18.03 -29.98
N SER A 610 -15.59 -19.10 -29.60
CA SER A 610 -16.95 -19.35 -30.08
C SER A 610 -17.99 -18.64 -29.20
N THR A 611 -18.69 -17.67 -29.79
CA THR A 611 -19.93 -17.09 -29.24
C THR A 611 -21.19 -17.84 -29.73
N ARG A 612 -21.06 -19.08 -30.23
CA ARG A 612 -22.18 -19.84 -30.80
C ARG A 612 -22.50 -21.06 -29.94
N LEU A 613 -23.77 -21.14 -29.54
CA LEU A 613 -24.43 -22.27 -28.84
C LEU A 613 -24.43 -23.61 -29.59
N ASP A 614 -23.72 -23.75 -30.72
CA ASP A 614 -23.70 -24.99 -31.52
C ASP A 614 -22.50 -25.87 -31.12
N LYS A 615 -22.79 -26.92 -30.35
CA LYS A 615 -21.85 -27.96 -29.85
C LYS A 615 -21.18 -28.83 -30.93
N SER A 616 -21.14 -28.41 -32.20
CA SER A 616 -20.79 -29.26 -33.35
C SER A 616 -19.40 -29.01 -33.96
N GLN A 617 -18.67 -27.97 -33.53
CA GLN A 617 -17.25 -27.77 -33.87
C GLN A 617 -16.38 -27.73 -32.60
N PRO A 618 -15.14 -28.26 -32.64
CA PRO A 618 -14.23 -28.18 -31.50
C PRO A 618 -13.83 -26.73 -31.23
N ASP A 619 -14.07 -26.25 -30.01
CA ASP A 619 -13.64 -24.93 -29.56
C ASP A 619 -12.12 -24.80 -29.71
N ILE A 620 -11.67 -23.75 -30.41
CA ILE A 620 -10.25 -23.41 -30.47
C ILE A 620 -9.89 -22.78 -29.13
N LEU A 621 -9.25 -23.58 -28.26
CA LEU A 621 -8.74 -23.12 -26.97
C LEU A 621 -7.42 -22.39 -27.18
N ARG A 622 -7.42 -21.07 -26.98
CA ARG A 622 -6.20 -20.25 -27.05
C ARG A 622 -5.72 -19.91 -25.64
N LYS A 623 -4.48 -20.28 -25.31
CA LYS A 623 -3.80 -19.77 -24.11
C LYS A 623 -3.32 -18.34 -24.37
N THR A 624 -3.77 -17.43 -23.53
CA THR A 624 -3.51 -16.00 -23.67
C THR A 624 -3.05 -15.43 -22.33
N PRO A 625 -2.03 -14.56 -22.30
CA PRO A 625 -1.63 -13.86 -21.08
C PRO A 625 -2.80 -13.09 -20.47
N VAL A 626 -2.92 -13.07 -19.15
CA VAL A 626 -4.08 -12.47 -18.47
C VAL A 626 -4.21 -10.97 -18.75
N ASP A 627 -3.11 -10.27 -19.02
CA ASP A 627 -3.11 -8.83 -19.29
C ASP A 627 -3.79 -8.46 -20.62
N GLU A 628 -3.90 -9.43 -21.54
CA GLU A 628 -4.57 -9.28 -22.85
C GLU A 628 -6.07 -9.57 -22.82
N ILE A 629 -6.63 -9.91 -21.65
CA ILE A 629 -8.06 -10.17 -21.47
C ILE A 629 -8.85 -8.86 -21.43
N GLU A 630 -10.02 -8.86 -22.05
CA GLU A 630 -10.99 -7.77 -22.03
C GLU A 630 -12.29 -8.19 -21.34
N ALA A 631 -13.03 -7.20 -20.82
CA ALA A 631 -14.39 -7.43 -20.36
C ALA A 631 -15.26 -7.93 -21.53
N GLY A 632 -16.00 -9.01 -21.30
CA GLY A 632 -16.82 -9.71 -22.31
C GLY A 632 -16.17 -10.95 -22.92
N ASP A 633 -14.86 -11.16 -22.75
CA ASP A 633 -14.20 -12.40 -23.19
C ASP A 633 -14.77 -13.63 -22.46
N VAL A 634 -14.91 -14.75 -23.17
CA VAL A 634 -15.33 -16.03 -22.59
C VAL A 634 -14.10 -16.87 -22.27
N ILE A 635 -13.94 -17.22 -21.00
CA ILE A 635 -12.78 -17.91 -20.46
C ILE A 635 -13.23 -19.29 -19.96
N LEU A 636 -12.48 -20.33 -20.34
CA LEU A 636 -12.63 -21.67 -19.79
C LEU A 636 -11.77 -21.80 -18.53
N VAL A 637 -12.40 -22.18 -17.42
CA VAL A 637 -11.73 -22.49 -16.16
C VAL A 637 -11.68 -24.01 -15.97
N PRO A 638 -10.53 -24.66 -16.16
CA PRO A 638 -10.37 -26.09 -15.94
C PRO A 638 -10.60 -26.50 -14.49
N HIS A 639 -10.82 -27.80 -14.28
CA HIS A 639 -10.75 -28.40 -12.95
C HIS A 639 -9.36 -28.17 -12.33
N GLY A 640 -9.32 -27.79 -11.05
CA GLY A 640 -8.11 -27.50 -10.28
C GLY A 640 -7.43 -26.18 -10.60
N ALA A 641 -8.00 -25.35 -11.47
CA ALA A 641 -7.44 -24.05 -11.85
C ALA A 641 -8.20 -22.88 -11.21
N SER A 642 -7.52 -21.75 -11.04
CA SER A 642 -8.14 -20.50 -10.64
C SER A 642 -8.63 -19.70 -11.85
N PRO A 643 -9.77 -19.00 -11.75
CA PRO A 643 -10.16 -17.95 -12.68
C PRO A 643 -9.08 -16.87 -12.79
N ALA A 644 -8.82 -16.40 -14.01
CA ALA A 644 -7.82 -15.37 -14.30
C ALA A 644 -8.27 -13.94 -13.98
N CYS A 645 -9.58 -13.70 -14.01
CA CYS A 645 -10.24 -12.44 -13.67
C CYS A 645 -11.63 -12.74 -13.10
N ASP A 646 -12.30 -11.72 -12.57
CA ASP A 646 -13.67 -11.87 -12.07
C ASP A 646 -14.66 -11.90 -13.25
N GLY A 647 -15.72 -12.69 -13.12
CA GLY A 647 -16.69 -12.85 -14.19
C GLY A 647 -17.93 -13.62 -13.77
N ILE A 648 -18.85 -13.77 -14.71
CA ILE A 648 -20.15 -14.43 -14.50
C ILE A 648 -20.13 -15.82 -15.14
N LEU A 649 -20.64 -16.82 -14.42
CA LEU A 649 -20.77 -18.19 -14.94
C LEU A 649 -21.77 -18.27 -16.10
N LEU A 650 -21.37 -18.86 -17.23
CA LEU A 650 -22.20 -19.00 -18.43
C LEU A 650 -22.79 -20.40 -18.62
N ASP A 651 -21.99 -21.45 -18.38
CA ASP A 651 -22.40 -22.84 -18.59
C ASP A 651 -22.01 -23.72 -17.39
N GLY A 652 -22.91 -24.65 -17.08
CA GLY A 652 -22.74 -25.64 -16.02
C GLY A 652 -23.06 -25.15 -14.60
N GLN A 653 -22.95 -26.08 -13.65
CA GLN A 653 -22.89 -25.79 -12.21
C GLN A 653 -21.44 -26.02 -11.75
N GLY A 654 -20.84 -24.99 -11.16
CA GLY A 654 -19.47 -25.03 -10.65
C GLY A 654 -19.44 -25.25 -9.14
N SER A 655 -18.40 -25.93 -8.65
CA SER A 655 -18.10 -25.97 -7.21
C SER A 655 -16.73 -25.35 -6.98
N PHE A 656 -16.69 -24.23 -6.28
CA PHE A 656 -15.48 -23.45 -6.07
C PHE A 656 -15.01 -23.55 -4.64
N ASP A 657 -13.71 -23.75 -4.48
CA ASP A 657 -13.01 -23.57 -3.21
C ASP A 657 -12.56 -22.11 -3.10
N GLU A 658 -13.26 -21.35 -2.25
CA GLU A 658 -12.93 -19.95 -1.99
C GLU A 658 -11.99 -19.79 -0.78
N SER A 659 -11.44 -20.88 -0.21
CA SER A 659 -10.62 -20.85 1.00
C SER A 659 -9.39 -19.95 0.91
N SER A 660 -8.86 -19.71 -0.29
CA SER A 660 -7.72 -18.82 -0.50
C SER A 660 -8.07 -17.34 -0.31
N LEU A 661 -9.35 -16.97 -0.50
CA LEU A 661 -9.86 -15.62 -0.30
C LEU A 661 -10.59 -15.49 1.04
N THR A 662 -11.50 -16.42 1.34
CA THR A 662 -12.39 -16.34 2.50
C THR A 662 -11.80 -17.01 3.75
N GLY A 663 -10.83 -17.91 3.57
CA GLY A 663 -10.29 -18.75 4.65
C GLY A 663 -11.16 -19.96 5.01
N GLU A 664 -12.32 -20.12 4.37
CA GLU A 664 -13.27 -21.21 4.63
C GLU A 664 -13.06 -22.38 3.68
N SER A 665 -12.83 -23.59 4.21
CA SER A 665 -12.55 -24.79 3.39
C SER A 665 -13.80 -25.45 2.78
N ARG A 666 -14.98 -24.83 2.89
CA ARG A 666 -16.22 -25.39 2.35
C ARG A 666 -16.35 -25.00 0.88
N LEU A 667 -16.65 -26.00 0.03
CA LEU A 667 -16.95 -25.75 -1.38
C LEU A 667 -18.27 -24.99 -1.52
N ILE A 668 -18.25 -23.94 -2.33
CA ILE A 668 -19.40 -23.11 -2.64
C ILE A 668 -19.89 -23.49 -4.04
N ALA A 669 -21.15 -23.94 -4.12
CA ALA A 669 -21.81 -24.22 -5.40
C ALA A 669 -22.23 -22.90 -6.07
N LYS A 670 -21.94 -22.77 -7.36
CA LYS A 670 -22.27 -21.61 -8.19
C LYS A 670 -23.12 -22.07 -9.37
N SER A 671 -24.18 -21.34 -9.64
CA SER A 671 -25.13 -21.55 -10.73
C SER A 671 -24.91 -20.53 -11.85
N ILE A 672 -25.49 -20.79 -13.02
CA ILE A 672 -25.42 -19.88 -14.17
C ILE A 672 -25.91 -18.49 -13.75
N GLY A 673 -25.12 -17.46 -14.04
CA GLY A 673 -25.40 -16.08 -13.61
C GLY A 673 -24.69 -15.65 -12.31
N ASP A 674 -24.12 -16.57 -11.55
CA ASP A 674 -23.37 -16.23 -10.34
C ASP A 674 -21.95 -15.69 -10.65
N ASP A 675 -21.46 -14.82 -9.76
CA ASP A 675 -20.10 -14.29 -9.81
C ASP A 675 -19.06 -15.33 -9.39
N VAL A 676 -18.02 -15.42 -10.22
CA VAL A 676 -16.83 -16.24 -10.04
C VAL A 676 -15.63 -15.32 -9.89
N LEU A 677 -14.89 -15.47 -8.79
CA LEU A 677 -13.84 -14.55 -8.37
C LEU A 677 -12.44 -15.11 -8.68
N SER A 678 -11.51 -14.23 -9.05
CA SER A 678 -10.11 -14.60 -9.24
C SER A 678 -9.43 -14.96 -7.90
N GLY A 679 -8.66 -16.05 -7.88
CA GLY A 679 -8.03 -16.60 -6.67
C GLY A 679 -8.82 -17.73 -6.00
N THR A 680 -10.04 -18.02 -6.48
CA THR A 680 -10.81 -19.22 -6.11
C THR A 680 -10.34 -20.42 -6.94
N ILE A 681 -10.53 -21.66 -6.48
CA ILE A 681 -10.12 -22.86 -7.22
C ILE A 681 -11.37 -23.63 -7.64
N ASN A 682 -11.53 -23.88 -8.94
CA ASN A 682 -12.61 -24.75 -9.42
C ASN A 682 -12.32 -26.21 -9.04
N GLN A 683 -13.14 -26.81 -8.19
CA GLN A 683 -13.06 -28.23 -7.82
C GLN A 683 -14.09 -29.09 -8.58
N GLY A 684 -14.96 -28.46 -9.37
CA GLY A 684 -15.97 -29.10 -10.20
C GLY A 684 -15.47 -29.45 -11.61
N ALA A 685 -16.42 -29.64 -12.54
CA ALA A 685 -16.13 -29.82 -13.95
C ALA A 685 -15.59 -28.52 -14.58
N PRO A 686 -14.94 -28.57 -15.77
CA PRO A 686 -14.58 -27.37 -16.51
C PRO A 686 -15.81 -26.51 -16.79
N ILE A 687 -15.70 -25.21 -16.52
CA ILE A 687 -16.79 -24.24 -16.62
C ILE A 687 -16.37 -23.05 -17.49
N SER A 688 -17.31 -22.49 -18.23
CA SER A 688 -17.11 -21.27 -19.02
C SER A 688 -17.65 -20.06 -18.27
N MET A 689 -16.86 -19.00 -18.21
CA MET A 689 -17.23 -17.75 -17.55
C MET A 689 -17.00 -16.56 -18.49
N ARG A 690 -17.83 -15.53 -18.37
CA ARG A 690 -17.64 -14.25 -19.05
C ARG A 690 -16.89 -13.29 -18.14
N ALA A 691 -15.74 -12.80 -18.58
CA ALA A 691 -14.99 -11.78 -17.85
C ALA A 691 -15.85 -10.52 -17.68
N THR A 692 -16.05 -10.05 -16.44
CA THR A 692 -16.73 -8.78 -16.14
C THR A 692 -15.73 -7.69 -15.81
N LYS A 693 -14.67 -8.04 -15.06
CA LYS A 693 -13.62 -7.12 -14.64
C LYS A 693 -12.30 -7.46 -15.30
N ILE A 694 -11.50 -6.44 -15.62
CA ILE A 694 -10.15 -6.59 -16.17
C ILE A 694 -9.11 -6.65 -15.04
N VAL A 695 -7.89 -7.00 -15.44
CA VAL A 695 -6.70 -6.97 -14.60
C VAL A 695 -6.50 -5.61 -13.92
N GLY A 696 -6.23 -5.64 -12.60
CA GLY A 696 -6.07 -4.45 -11.76
C GLY A 696 -7.37 -3.96 -11.13
N SER A 697 -8.52 -4.49 -11.57
CA SER A 697 -9.84 -4.16 -11.02
C SER A 697 -10.55 -5.36 -10.37
N SER A 698 -9.94 -6.55 -10.39
CA SER A 698 -10.48 -7.75 -9.74
C SER A 698 -10.53 -7.58 -8.22
N MET A 699 -11.38 -8.36 -7.55
CA MET A 699 -11.47 -8.39 -6.09
C MET A 699 -10.13 -8.75 -5.45
N LEU A 700 -9.38 -9.70 -6.03
CA LEU A 700 -8.03 -10.04 -5.56
C LEU A 700 -7.06 -8.86 -5.71
N ASP A 701 -7.12 -8.10 -6.81
CA ASP A 701 -6.29 -6.90 -7.00
C ASP A 701 -6.66 -5.80 -5.99
N GLN A 702 -7.95 -5.61 -5.70
CA GLN A 702 -8.42 -4.70 -4.66
C GLN A 702 -7.91 -5.13 -3.28
N ILE A 703 -7.95 -6.43 -2.95
CA ILE A 703 -7.39 -6.99 -1.71
C ILE A 703 -5.89 -6.69 -1.62
N ILE A 704 -5.14 -6.95 -2.68
CA ILE A 704 -3.70 -6.69 -2.73
C ILE A 704 -3.42 -5.21 -2.49
N GLU A 705 -4.15 -4.31 -3.13
CA GLU A 705 -3.98 -2.85 -2.96
C GLU A 705 -4.33 -2.39 -1.54
N VAL A 706 -5.41 -2.91 -0.95
CA VAL A 706 -5.80 -2.63 0.44
C VAL A 706 -4.71 -3.09 1.43
N VAL A 707 -4.14 -4.29 1.23
CA VAL A 707 -3.07 -4.81 2.08
C VAL A 707 -1.81 -3.95 1.94
N ARG A 708 -1.48 -3.52 0.72
CA ARG A 708 -0.35 -2.62 0.44
C ARG A 708 -0.51 -1.27 1.13
N GLU A 709 -1.68 -0.64 1.02
CA GLU A 709 -1.99 0.62 1.70
C GLU A 709 -1.81 0.49 3.22
N GLY A 710 -2.20 -0.65 3.79
CA GLY A 710 -2.05 -0.92 5.22
C GLY A 710 -0.63 -1.11 5.70
N GLN A 711 0.27 -1.69 4.91
CA GLN A 711 1.68 -1.81 5.29
C GLN A 711 2.40 -0.45 5.34
N ALA A 712 1.86 0.59 4.68
CA ALA A 712 2.46 1.91 4.68
C ALA A 712 2.17 2.73 5.96
N ARG A 713 1.09 2.44 6.69
CA ARG A 713 0.64 3.23 7.86
C ARG A 713 1.31 2.78 9.16
N ARG A 714 1.99 3.71 9.85
CA ARG A 714 2.78 3.44 11.07
C ARG A 714 2.01 3.61 12.37
N ALA A 715 2.34 2.78 13.35
CA ALA A 715 1.80 2.92 14.70
C ALA A 715 2.38 4.15 15.43
N PRO A 716 1.58 4.91 16.20
CA PRO A 716 2.09 5.96 17.08
C PRO A 716 3.19 5.47 18.05
N VAL A 717 3.10 4.22 18.54
CA VAL A 717 4.12 3.65 19.44
C VAL A 717 5.50 3.51 18.78
N GLU A 718 5.60 3.36 17.46
CA GLU A 718 6.87 3.35 16.72
C GLU A 718 7.58 4.72 16.84
N ARG A 719 6.81 5.82 16.81
CA ARG A 719 7.33 7.19 16.96
C ARG A 719 7.89 7.47 18.36
N VAL A 720 7.33 6.82 19.38
CA VAL A 720 7.85 6.87 20.77
C VAL A 720 9.26 6.27 20.80
N GLY A 721 9.46 5.17 20.08
CA GLY A 721 10.76 4.55 19.79
C GLY A 721 11.85 5.58 19.43
N ASP A 722 11.53 6.36 18.40
CA ASP A 722 12.43 7.36 17.82
C ASP A 722 12.65 8.57 18.74
N THR A 723 11.58 8.97 19.41
CA THR A 723 11.62 10.11 20.34
C THR A 723 12.55 9.79 21.49
N VAL A 724 12.37 8.64 22.15
CA VAL A 724 13.24 8.17 23.23
C VAL A 724 14.69 8.09 22.76
N THR A 725 14.96 7.50 21.59
CA THR A 725 16.32 7.40 21.04
C THR A 725 16.97 8.78 20.88
N SER A 726 16.21 9.79 20.41
CA SER A 726 16.75 11.14 20.21
C SER A 726 17.07 11.92 21.49
N TYR A 727 16.51 11.52 22.64
CA TYR A 727 16.87 12.06 23.96
C TYR A 727 17.91 11.17 24.68
N PHE A 728 17.86 9.86 24.43
CA PHE A 728 18.73 8.87 25.05
C PHE A 728 20.19 9.04 24.63
N VAL A 729 20.46 9.30 23.34
CA VAL A 729 21.82 9.44 22.82
C VAL A 729 22.59 10.62 23.46
N PRO A 730 22.03 11.85 23.58
CA PRO A 730 22.68 12.94 24.32
C PRO A 730 22.93 12.60 25.78
N VAL A 731 21.95 11.97 26.46
CA VAL A 731 22.07 11.59 27.87
C VAL A 731 23.21 10.61 28.07
N ILE A 732 23.32 9.57 27.23
CA ILE A 732 24.44 8.62 27.29
C ILE A 732 25.77 9.31 27.03
N THR A 733 25.81 10.20 26.02
CA THR A 733 27.03 10.94 25.68
C THR A 733 27.49 11.77 26.87
N ALA A 734 26.56 12.45 27.55
CA ALA A 734 26.83 13.20 28.77
C ALA A 734 27.29 12.29 29.92
N ILE A 735 26.65 11.13 30.13
CA ILE A 735 27.07 10.15 31.15
C ILE A 735 28.48 9.63 30.84
N SER A 736 28.78 9.32 29.59
CA SER A 736 30.09 8.81 29.18
C SER A 736 31.21 9.83 29.39
N ILE A 737 30.98 11.09 28.99
CA ILE A 737 31.92 12.20 29.24
C ILE A 737 32.07 12.43 30.75
N SER A 738 30.97 12.41 31.50
CA SER A 738 31.01 12.59 32.96
C SER A 738 31.78 11.45 33.63
N THR A 739 31.57 10.20 33.19
CA THR A 739 32.28 9.02 33.67
C THR A 739 33.79 9.17 33.44
N TRP A 740 34.19 9.58 32.22
CA TRP A 740 35.58 9.86 31.92
C TRP A 740 36.19 10.94 32.83
N ILE A 741 35.51 12.08 32.97
CA ILE A 741 35.98 13.21 33.79
C ILE A 741 36.07 12.83 35.27
N ILE A 742 35.07 12.13 35.81
CA ILE A 742 35.04 11.72 37.23
C ILE A 742 36.20 10.78 37.53
N TRP A 743 36.39 9.73 36.73
CA TRP A 743 37.48 8.78 36.93
C TRP A 743 38.85 9.42 36.71
N LEU A 744 38.98 10.30 35.72
CA LEU A 744 40.21 11.06 35.49
C LEU A 744 40.54 11.97 36.68
N ALA A 745 39.57 12.74 37.18
CA ALA A 745 39.76 13.64 38.31
C ALA A 745 40.11 12.88 39.60
N LEU A 746 39.43 11.78 39.89
CA LEU A 746 39.70 10.93 41.06
C LEU A 746 41.09 10.26 40.98
N GLY A 747 41.52 9.90 39.76
CA GLY A 747 42.85 9.36 39.49
C GLY A 747 43.96 10.38 39.70
N GLU A 748 43.87 11.54 39.06
CA GLU A 748 44.89 12.61 39.13
C GLU A 748 44.99 13.25 40.52
N THR A 749 43.86 13.33 41.27
CA THR A 749 43.87 13.83 42.65
C THR A 749 44.48 12.86 43.66
N GLY A 750 44.83 11.63 43.24
CA GLY A 750 45.41 10.61 44.12
C GLY A 750 44.42 10.02 45.15
N SER A 751 43.11 10.29 44.98
CA SER A 751 42.06 9.78 45.86
C SER A 751 41.84 8.27 45.68
N LEU A 752 42.21 7.72 44.52
CA LEU A 752 42.12 6.29 44.21
C LEU A 752 43.42 5.56 44.58
N PRO A 753 43.34 4.35 45.19
CA PRO A 753 44.52 3.54 45.43
C PRO A 753 45.25 3.24 44.11
N ARG A 754 46.57 3.41 44.08
CA ARG A 754 47.38 3.03 42.90
C ARG A 754 47.28 1.54 42.55
N ALA A 755 46.81 0.71 43.48
CA ALA A 755 46.50 -0.71 43.25
C ALA A 755 45.33 -0.94 42.29
N TRP A 756 44.45 0.06 42.09
CA TRP A 756 43.35 0.01 41.12
C TRP A 756 43.81 0.34 39.70
N LEU A 757 45.04 0.85 39.54
CA LEU A 757 45.64 1.01 38.22
C LEU A 757 46.15 -0.36 37.77
N ASP A 758 45.24 -1.17 37.24
CA ASP A 758 45.49 -2.49 36.64
C ASP A 758 46.34 -2.42 35.34
N VAL A 759 46.59 -1.21 34.83
CA VAL A 759 47.40 -0.94 33.64
C VAL A 759 48.75 -0.31 34.02
N GLU A 760 49.83 -1.09 34.07
CA GLU A 760 51.19 -0.60 34.40
C GLU A 760 51.74 0.45 33.40
N SER A 761 51.15 0.56 32.20
CA SER A 761 51.59 1.45 31.12
C SER A 761 50.79 2.76 31.01
N GLY A 762 49.70 2.91 31.76
CA GLY A 762 48.67 3.91 31.50
C GLY A 762 48.67 5.07 32.49
N SER A 763 48.79 6.30 32.00
CA SER A 763 48.33 7.46 32.75
C SER A 763 46.80 7.39 32.96
N TRP A 764 46.29 7.95 34.05
CA TRP A 764 44.85 8.00 34.39
C TRP A 764 43.89 8.40 33.25
N PRO A 765 44.27 9.24 32.27
CA PRO A 765 43.46 9.52 31.08
C PRO A 765 43.05 8.29 30.26
N TYR A 766 43.94 7.31 30.10
CA TYR A 766 43.64 6.13 29.28
C TYR A 766 42.76 5.15 30.02
N TRP A 767 43.08 4.88 31.28
CA TRP A 767 42.32 3.99 32.16
C TRP A 767 40.85 4.47 32.30
N SER A 768 40.65 5.77 32.54
CA SER A 768 39.31 6.36 32.60
C SER A 768 38.56 6.35 31.27
N LEU A 769 39.28 6.45 30.13
CA LEU A 769 38.68 6.41 28.79
C LEU A 769 38.06 5.03 28.49
N GLN A 770 38.58 3.95 29.06
CA GLN A 770 38.05 2.59 28.85
C GLN A 770 36.61 2.45 29.36
N PHE A 771 36.31 3.00 30.54
CA PHE A 771 34.95 3.04 31.09
C PHE A 771 34.02 3.88 30.21
N SER A 772 34.51 5.01 29.68
CA SER A 772 33.75 5.84 28.75
C SER A 772 33.42 5.10 27.43
N ILE A 773 34.39 4.38 26.86
CA ILE A 773 34.17 3.55 25.66
C ILE A 773 33.17 2.43 25.96
N ALA A 774 33.29 1.74 27.10
CA ALA A 774 32.37 0.69 27.52
C ALA A 774 30.93 1.23 27.67
N VAL A 775 30.75 2.42 28.28
CA VAL A 775 29.45 3.10 28.39
C VAL A 775 28.88 3.45 27.02
N PHE A 776 29.69 3.97 26.09
CA PHE A 776 29.21 4.27 24.73
C PHE A 776 28.75 3.02 23.97
N ILE A 777 29.50 1.92 24.11
CA ILE A 777 29.19 0.68 23.40
C ILE A 777 27.94 0.04 23.99
N ILE A 778 27.89 -0.20 25.31
CA ILE A 778 26.77 -0.95 25.92
C ILE A 778 25.43 -0.25 25.75
N ALA A 779 25.46 1.08 25.62
CA ALA A 779 24.27 1.91 25.62
C ALA A 779 23.55 1.97 24.26
N CYS A 780 23.90 1.17 23.25
CA CYS A 780 23.10 1.13 22.01
C CYS A 780 21.66 0.64 22.29
N PRO A 781 20.61 1.43 21.97
CA PRO A 781 19.22 0.99 22.08
C PRO A 781 18.78 0.14 20.88
N CYS A 782 19.66 -0.74 20.40
CA CYS A 782 19.48 -1.50 19.16
C CYS A 782 18.20 -2.38 19.19
N GLY A 783 17.90 -3.01 20.33
CA GLY A 783 16.65 -3.79 20.52
C GLY A 783 15.38 -2.93 20.65
N PHE A 784 15.52 -1.67 21.07
CA PHE A 784 14.38 -0.76 21.27
C PHE A 784 13.72 -0.39 19.93
N GLY A 785 14.51 -0.01 18.92
CA GLY A 785 14.00 0.33 17.59
C GLY A 785 13.36 -0.83 16.82
N LEU A 786 13.68 -2.09 17.19
CA LEU A 786 13.15 -3.30 16.55
C LEU A 786 11.87 -3.84 17.21
N ALA A 787 11.64 -3.51 18.47
CA ALA A 787 10.59 -4.12 19.29
C ALA A 787 9.18 -3.97 18.69
N ALA A 788 8.82 -2.75 18.26
CA ALA A 788 7.49 -2.48 17.71
C ALA A 788 7.33 -3.02 16.27
N PRO A 789 8.21 -2.67 15.29
CA PRO A 789 8.02 -3.11 13.91
C PRO A 789 7.95 -4.64 13.77
N THR A 790 8.87 -5.38 14.41
CA THR A 790 8.91 -6.85 14.26
C THR A 790 7.66 -7.53 14.81
N ALA A 791 7.16 -7.08 15.97
CA ALA A 791 5.93 -7.64 16.55
C ALA A 791 4.70 -7.32 15.70
N MET A 792 4.62 -6.11 15.14
CA MET A 792 3.52 -5.69 14.26
C MET A 792 3.49 -6.47 12.95
N PHE A 793 4.63 -6.70 12.31
CA PHE A 793 4.69 -7.52 11.09
C PHE A 793 4.27 -8.96 11.34
N VAL A 794 4.74 -9.56 12.44
CA VAL A 794 4.33 -10.92 12.79
C VAL A 794 2.83 -10.95 13.13
N GLY A 795 2.31 -9.94 13.83
CA GLY A 795 0.89 -9.78 14.13
C GLY A 795 0.02 -9.64 12.88
N GLY A 796 0.40 -8.78 11.94
CA GLY A 796 -0.28 -8.61 10.66
C GLY A 796 -0.28 -9.88 9.81
N GLY A 797 0.84 -10.62 9.79
CA GLY A 797 0.90 -11.92 9.13
C GLY A 797 0.00 -12.99 9.79
N ILE A 798 -0.18 -12.96 11.11
CA ILE A 798 -1.14 -13.83 11.81
C ILE A 798 -2.58 -13.38 11.52
N ALA A 799 -2.85 -12.07 11.46
CA ALA A 799 -4.17 -11.53 11.13
C ALA A 799 -4.62 -11.96 9.72
N ALA A 800 -3.75 -11.81 8.72
CA ALA A 800 -4.04 -12.20 7.34
C ALA A 800 -4.36 -13.71 7.24
N LYS A 801 -3.64 -14.57 7.96
CA LYS A 801 -3.93 -16.02 8.05
C LYS A 801 -5.28 -16.34 8.69
N ASN A 802 -5.87 -15.43 9.46
CA ASN A 802 -7.18 -15.60 10.08
C ASN A 802 -8.27 -14.83 9.33
N GLY A 803 -8.06 -14.47 8.06
CA GLY A 803 -9.07 -13.76 7.28
C GLY A 803 -9.20 -12.27 7.61
N ILE A 804 -8.22 -11.66 8.30
CA ILE A 804 -8.30 -10.27 8.76
C ILE A 804 -7.22 -9.43 8.08
N LEU A 805 -7.64 -8.50 7.23
CA LEU A 805 -6.75 -7.58 6.52
C LEU A 805 -6.65 -6.25 7.26
N ALA A 806 -5.42 -5.80 7.54
CA ALA A 806 -5.15 -4.61 8.34
C ALA A 806 -4.76 -3.40 7.47
N LYS A 807 -5.76 -2.71 6.90
CA LYS A 807 -5.58 -1.49 6.08
C LYS A 807 -5.13 -0.27 6.88
N GLY A 808 -5.50 -0.18 8.14
CA GLY A 808 -5.08 0.91 9.02
C GLY A 808 -3.63 0.76 9.51
N GLY A 809 -2.94 -0.32 9.13
CA GLY A 809 -1.56 -0.57 9.50
C GLY A 809 -1.35 -0.62 11.01
N GLY A 810 -0.21 -0.10 11.45
CA GLY A 810 0.16 -0.18 12.86
C GLY A 810 -0.70 0.67 13.81
N GLU A 811 -1.31 1.74 13.30
CA GLU A 811 -2.18 2.63 14.07
C GLU A 811 -3.47 1.93 14.48
N ALA A 812 -4.14 1.27 13.53
CA ALA A 812 -5.38 0.57 13.79
C ALA A 812 -5.23 -0.60 14.78
N PHE A 813 -4.11 -1.34 14.73
CA PHE A 813 -3.80 -2.37 15.74
C PHE A 813 -3.62 -1.75 17.14
N GLN A 814 -3.08 -0.54 17.24
CA GLN A 814 -2.91 0.17 18.52
C GLN A 814 -4.26 0.55 19.11
N GLU A 815 -5.10 1.21 18.32
CA GLU A 815 -6.42 1.66 18.73
C GLU A 815 -7.32 0.47 19.10
N THR A 816 -7.22 -0.63 18.34
CA THR A 816 -7.90 -1.89 18.65
C THR A 816 -7.43 -2.52 19.96
N SER A 817 -6.14 -2.38 20.30
CA SER A 817 -5.63 -2.89 21.58
C SER A 817 -6.19 -2.14 22.79
N THR A 818 -6.54 -0.86 22.60
CA THR A 818 -7.10 0.04 23.63
C THR A 818 -8.61 0.18 23.55
N LEU A 819 -9.27 -0.61 22.70
CA LEU A 819 -10.69 -0.52 22.39
C LEU A 819 -11.58 -0.69 23.63
N ASP A 820 -12.51 0.25 23.78
CA ASP A 820 -13.45 0.33 24.90
C ASP A 820 -14.88 -0.04 24.46
N ILE A 821 -15.29 0.39 23.26
CA ILE A 821 -16.64 0.24 22.72
C ILE A 821 -16.62 -0.36 21.32
N VAL A 822 -17.47 -1.35 21.05
CA VAL A 822 -17.80 -1.82 19.69
C VAL A 822 -19.23 -1.43 19.38
N VAL A 823 -19.41 -0.76 18.24
CA VAL A 823 -20.70 -0.42 17.67
C VAL A 823 -20.92 -1.33 16.47
N PHE A 824 -22.03 -2.07 16.47
CA PHE A 824 -22.44 -2.91 15.36
C PHE A 824 -23.52 -2.23 14.54
N ASP A 825 -23.41 -2.29 13.22
CA ASP A 825 -24.58 -2.13 12.37
C ASP A 825 -25.52 -3.35 12.51
N LYS A 826 -26.81 -3.14 12.24
CA LYS A 826 -27.81 -4.21 12.34
C LYS A 826 -27.81 -5.07 11.08
N THR A 827 -28.07 -4.47 9.92
CA THR A 827 -28.46 -5.19 8.70
C THR A 827 -27.22 -5.68 7.99
N GLY A 828 -27.10 -6.99 7.75
CA GLY A 828 -25.95 -7.61 7.07
C GLY A 828 -24.69 -7.78 7.94
N THR A 829 -24.64 -7.06 9.07
CA THR A 829 -23.63 -7.24 10.13
C THR A 829 -24.09 -8.20 11.22
N LEU A 830 -25.09 -7.86 12.05
CA LEU A 830 -25.61 -8.76 13.10
C LEU A 830 -26.62 -9.77 12.54
N THR A 831 -27.25 -9.43 11.42
CA THR A 831 -28.14 -10.29 10.65
C THR A 831 -27.44 -10.82 9.40
N GLU A 832 -28.03 -11.82 8.75
CA GLU A 832 -27.46 -12.39 7.52
C GLU A 832 -27.48 -11.40 6.35
N GLY A 833 -28.49 -10.53 6.28
CA GLY A 833 -28.59 -9.43 5.31
C GLY A 833 -28.96 -9.88 3.90
N GLY A 834 -29.82 -9.11 3.23
CA GLY A 834 -30.17 -9.31 1.81
C GLY A 834 -31.02 -10.55 1.48
N LYS A 835 -31.31 -11.43 2.45
CA LYS A 835 -32.18 -12.61 2.29
C LYS A 835 -33.16 -12.72 3.46
N PRO A 836 -34.25 -11.92 3.47
CA PRO A 836 -35.35 -12.16 4.40
C PRO A 836 -35.86 -13.60 4.25
N SER A 837 -36.29 -14.20 5.35
CA SER A 837 -36.83 -15.56 5.40
C SER A 837 -38.14 -15.59 6.18
N VAL A 838 -39.01 -16.52 5.79
CA VAL A 838 -40.25 -16.79 6.54
C VAL A 838 -39.86 -17.52 7.82
N THR A 839 -40.13 -16.89 8.96
CA THR A 839 -39.84 -17.45 10.29
C THR A 839 -41.02 -18.17 10.91
N GLU A 840 -42.23 -17.66 10.67
CA GLU A 840 -43.48 -18.23 11.17
C GLU A 840 -44.47 -18.30 10.01
N TRP A 841 -45.27 -19.37 9.99
CA TRP A 841 -46.32 -19.60 9.01
C TRP A 841 -47.51 -20.23 9.71
N GLU A 842 -48.64 -19.52 9.78
CA GLU A 842 -49.85 -20.00 10.43
C GLU A 842 -51.07 -19.91 9.49
N HIS A 843 -51.87 -20.97 9.50
CA HIS A 843 -53.17 -21.01 8.82
C HIS A 843 -54.28 -20.57 9.78
N VAL A 844 -55.14 -19.64 9.33
CA VAL A 844 -56.14 -18.99 10.22
C VAL A 844 -57.50 -19.70 10.24
N GLN A 845 -57.73 -20.73 9.40
CA GLN A 845 -59.06 -21.35 9.30
C GLN A 845 -59.49 -22.16 10.55
N THR A 846 -60.76 -21.99 10.92
CA THR A 846 -61.49 -22.66 12.01
C THR A 846 -62.04 -24.05 11.64
N SER A 847 -61.90 -24.48 10.38
CA SER A 847 -62.29 -25.82 9.88
C SER A 847 -61.04 -26.57 9.43
N PRO A 848 -60.93 -27.90 9.61
CA PRO A 848 -59.76 -28.64 9.12
C PRO A 848 -59.62 -28.45 7.61
N PRO A 849 -58.43 -28.08 7.10
CA PRO A 849 -58.23 -27.86 5.67
C PRO A 849 -58.45 -29.17 4.91
N THR A 850 -59.22 -29.11 3.83
CA THR A 850 -59.32 -30.22 2.88
C THR A 850 -57.93 -30.47 2.28
N GLU A 851 -57.54 -31.72 1.96
CA GLU A 851 -56.23 -32.01 1.32
C GLU A 851 -55.98 -31.17 0.05
N ALA A 852 -57.06 -30.82 -0.66
CA ALA A 852 -57.07 -29.92 -1.80
C ALA A 852 -56.65 -28.48 -1.48
N ASP A 853 -57.13 -27.92 -0.36
CA ASP A 853 -56.88 -26.53 0.05
C ASP A 853 -55.44 -26.34 0.54
N SER A 854 -54.87 -27.38 1.19
CA SER A 854 -53.50 -27.39 1.69
C SER A 854 -52.46 -27.24 0.57
N ARG A 855 -52.76 -27.67 -0.66
CA ARG A 855 -51.85 -27.53 -1.81
C ARG A 855 -52.17 -26.33 -2.70
N LEU A 856 -53.45 -25.94 -2.76
CA LEU A 856 -53.92 -24.86 -3.62
C LEU A 856 -53.51 -23.48 -3.08
N VAL A 857 -53.71 -23.21 -1.78
CA VAL A 857 -53.42 -21.90 -1.17
C VAL A 857 -51.93 -21.52 -1.29
N PRO A 858 -50.97 -22.39 -0.96
CA PRO A 858 -49.55 -22.08 -1.15
C PRO A 858 -49.19 -21.85 -2.62
N SER A 859 -49.79 -22.61 -3.54
CA SER A 859 -49.53 -22.46 -4.98
C SER A 859 -50.02 -21.09 -5.49
N LEU A 860 -51.18 -20.62 -5.03
CA LEU A 860 -51.73 -19.30 -5.35
C LEU A 860 -50.78 -18.19 -4.88
N ILE A 861 -50.31 -18.27 -3.63
CA ILE A 861 -49.40 -17.28 -3.05
C ILE A 861 -48.09 -17.23 -3.84
N LYS A 862 -47.50 -18.40 -4.15
CA LYS A 862 -46.25 -18.49 -4.92
C LYS A 862 -46.39 -17.83 -6.30
N GLY A 863 -47.43 -18.17 -7.07
CA GLY A 863 -47.62 -17.62 -8.41
C GLY A 863 -47.78 -16.10 -8.43
N ILE A 864 -48.37 -15.52 -7.38
CA ILE A 864 -48.51 -14.06 -7.24
C ILE A 864 -47.16 -13.43 -6.84
N GLU A 865 -46.50 -13.96 -5.80
CA GLU A 865 -45.24 -13.44 -5.26
C GLU A 865 -44.06 -13.59 -6.23
N GLU A 866 -44.07 -14.56 -7.14
CA GLU A 866 -43.09 -14.66 -8.25
C GLU A 866 -43.11 -13.46 -9.20
N LYS A 867 -44.20 -12.68 -9.22
CA LYS A 867 -44.33 -11.49 -10.06
C LYS A 867 -43.87 -10.21 -9.36
N SER A 868 -43.62 -10.23 -8.04
CA SER A 868 -43.11 -9.06 -7.31
C SER A 868 -41.58 -9.09 -7.21
N SER A 869 -40.97 -7.91 -7.29
CA SER A 869 -39.54 -7.69 -7.06
C SER A 869 -39.21 -7.44 -5.58
N HIS A 870 -40.23 -7.39 -4.71
CA HIS A 870 -40.04 -7.04 -3.31
C HIS A 870 -39.27 -8.14 -2.55
N PRO A 871 -38.31 -7.81 -1.66
CA PRO A 871 -37.53 -8.83 -0.93
C PRO A 871 -38.38 -9.81 -0.10
N ILE A 872 -39.50 -9.34 0.46
CA ILE A 872 -40.47 -10.17 1.20
C ILE A 872 -41.13 -11.21 0.27
N ALA A 873 -41.48 -10.81 -0.97
CA ALA A 873 -42.03 -11.71 -1.98
C ALA A 873 -41.05 -12.85 -2.28
N GLY A 874 -39.78 -12.49 -2.53
CA GLY A 874 -38.71 -13.47 -2.74
C GLY A 874 -38.49 -14.41 -1.55
N ALA A 875 -38.70 -13.95 -0.31
CA ALA A 875 -38.63 -14.81 0.88
C ALA A 875 -39.75 -15.85 0.91
N VAL A 876 -40.98 -15.43 0.60
CA VAL A 876 -42.17 -16.28 0.55
C VAL A 876 -42.04 -17.30 -0.59
N VAL A 877 -41.62 -16.88 -1.78
CA VAL A 877 -41.40 -17.80 -2.92
C VAL A 877 -40.40 -18.90 -2.59
N ARG A 878 -39.25 -18.55 -1.97
CA ARG A 878 -38.23 -19.55 -1.57
C ARG A 878 -38.74 -20.52 -0.51
N PHE A 879 -39.49 -20.03 0.48
CA PHE A 879 -40.10 -20.89 1.49
C PHE A 879 -41.08 -21.90 0.86
N LEU A 880 -41.68 -21.50 -0.27
CA LEU A 880 -42.68 -22.27 -1.00
C LEU A 880 -42.09 -23.09 -2.17
N ASP A 881 -40.76 -23.22 -2.30
CA ASP A 881 -40.13 -23.86 -3.46
C ASP A 881 -40.02 -25.40 -3.35
N ASP A 882 -40.12 -25.96 -2.14
CA ASP A 882 -39.81 -27.38 -1.84
C ASP A 882 -40.99 -28.39 -1.96
N GLU A 883 -42.17 -28.00 -2.49
CA GLU A 883 -43.35 -28.90 -2.57
C GLU A 883 -43.91 -29.14 -4.00
N ASP A 884 -44.49 -30.33 -4.22
CA ASP A 884 -45.26 -30.70 -5.42
C ASP A 884 -46.53 -29.83 -5.57
N ARG A 885 -46.56 -28.94 -6.58
CA ARG A 885 -47.58 -27.89 -6.69
C ARG A 885 -48.46 -27.95 -7.93
N VAL A 886 -49.62 -27.30 -7.79
CA VAL A 886 -50.65 -27.19 -8.84
C VAL A 886 -50.33 -26.01 -9.74
N ASN A 887 -50.46 -26.21 -11.06
CA ASN A 887 -50.25 -25.15 -12.03
C ASN A 887 -51.41 -24.14 -11.98
N ILE A 888 -51.09 -22.85 -11.89
CA ILE A 888 -52.05 -21.76 -11.73
C ILE A 888 -51.84 -20.72 -12.82
N HIS A 889 -52.92 -20.33 -13.47
CA HIS A 889 -52.95 -19.26 -14.45
C HIS A 889 -53.38 -17.94 -13.78
N LEU A 890 -52.47 -16.97 -13.78
CA LEU A 890 -52.75 -15.61 -13.31
C LEU A 890 -53.46 -14.83 -14.42
N ALA A 891 -54.71 -14.42 -14.17
CA ALA A 891 -55.50 -13.64 -15.13
C ALA A 891 -55.21 -12.13 -15.04
N SER A 892 -54.95 -11.62 -13.83
CA SER A 892 -54.51 -10.24 -13.58
C SER A 892 -53.74 -10.16 -12.27
N VAL A 893 -52.74 -9.27 -12.20
CA VAL A 893 -51.94 -8.99 -11.00
C VAL A 893 -51.76 -7.47 -10.93
N ASP A 894 -52.21 -6.89 -9.82
CA ASP A 894 -52.07 -5.47 -9.51
C ASP A 894 -51.21 -5.33 -8.26
N GLU A 895 -50.07 -4.64 -8.37
CA GLU A 895 -49.23 -4.27 -7.23
C GLU A 895 -49.71 -2.92 -6.67
N LEU A 896 -50.08 -2.91 -5.39
CA LEU A 896 -50.61 -1.74 -4.68
C LEU A 896 -49.50 -1.17 -3.77
N PRO A 897 -48.91 -0.02 -4.12
CA PRO A 897 -47.79 0.56 -3.38
C PRO A 897 -48.11 0.75 -1.89
N GLY A 898 -47.21 0.27 -1.03
CA GLY A 898 -47.36 0.37 0.43
C GLY A 898 -48.45 -0.49 1.05
N ARG A 899 -49.12 -1.35 0.27
CA ARG A 899 -50.22 -2.23 0.74
C ARG A 899 -49.95 -3.71 0.47
N GLY A 900 -49.58 -4.06 -0.76
CA GLY A 900 -49.35 -5.45 -1.17
C GLY A 900 -49.76 -5.71 -2.61
N MET A 901 -50.24 -6.91 -2.90
CA MET A 901 -50.70 -7.33 -4.22
C MET A 901 -52.13 -7.84 -4.22
N LYS A 902 -52.81 -7.64 -5.34
CA LYS A 902 -54.13 -8.17 -5.64
C LYS A 902 -54.07 -8.95 -6.94
N SER A 903 -54.63 -10.14 -6.97
CA SER A 903 -54.63 -10.96 -8.18
C SER A 903 -55.93 -11.74 -8.37
N LEU A 904 -56.25 -11.98 -9.64
CA LEU A 904 -57.26 -12.95 -10.06
C LEU A 904 -56.56 -14.18 -10.65
N CYS A 905 -56.81 -15.36 -10.08
CA CYS A 905 -56.17 -16.60 -10.46
C CYS A 905 -57.21 -17.66 -10.84
N ASN A 906 -56.89 -18.47 -11.84
CA ASN A 906 -57.66 -19.65 -12.26
C ASN A 906 -56.76 -20.89 -12.18
N SER A 907 -57.34 -22.07 -11.94
CA SER A 907 -56.59 -23.33 -11.86
C SER A 907 -57.16 -24.37 -12.82
N ASP A 908 -56.29 -25.08 -13.54
CA ASP A 908 -56.68 -26.13 -14.48
C ASP A 908 -57.29 -27.35 -13.79
N GLN A 909 -56.92 -27.59 -12.52
CA GLN A 909 -57.47 -28.70 -11.72
C GLN A 909 -58.88 -28.41 -11.21
N TYR A 910 -59.30 -27.14 -11.15
CA TYR A 910 -60.61 -26.72 -10.67
C TYR A 910 -61.31 -25.81 -11.69
N PRO A 911 -61.73 -26.36 -12.85
CA PRO A 911 -62.48 -25.59 -13.84
C PRO A 911 -63.81 -25.08 -13.24
N GLY A 912 -64.16 -23.82 -13.54
CA GLY A 912 -65.40 -23.18 -13.04
C GLY A 912 -65.24 -22.33 -11.77
N LYS A 913 -64.08 -22.34 -11.11
CA LYS A 913 -63.78 -21.47 -9.94
C LYS A 913 -62.72 -20.43 -10.26
N SER A 914 -62.98 -19.19 -9.86
CA SER A 914 -62.00 -18.10 -9.93
C SER A 914 -61.65 -17.62 -8.52
N TYR A 915 -60.35 -17.45 -8.27
CA TYR A 915 -59.80 -17.10 -6.97
C TYR A 915 -59.29 -15.67 -7.01
N MET A 916 -59.91 -14.80 -6.21
CA MET A 916 -59.36 -13.46 -5.98
C MET A 916 -58.52 -13.48 -4.72
N VAL A 917 -57.25 -13.14 -4.83
CA VAL A 917 -56.26 -13.25 -3.76
C VAL A 917 -55.69 -11.88 -3.45
N LEU A 918 -55.59 -11.57 -2.15
CA LEU A 918 -54.91 -10.40 -1.61
C LEU A 918 -53.74 -10.88 -0.77
N VAL A 919 -52.55 -10.34 -1.02
CA VAL A 919 -51.33 -10.60 -0.24
C VAL A 919 -50.78 -9.26 0.20
N GLY A 920 -50.73 -8.96 1.50
CA GLY A 920 -50.31 -7.63 1.94
C GLY A 920 -50.42 -7.37 3.44
N ASN A 921 -50.52 -6.10 3.81
CA ASN A 921 -50.56 -5.64 5.19
C ASN A 921 -52.00 -5.45 5.72
N GLU A 922 -52.12 -5.06 7.00
CA GLU A 922 -53.40 -4.82 7.68
C GLU A 922 -54.25 -3.76 6.99
N THR A 923 -53.61 -2.73 6.41
CA THR A 923 -54.30 -1.67 5.68
C THR A 923 -55.07 -2.26 4.48
N LEU A 924 -54.41 -3.12 3.69
CA LEU A 924 -55.05 -3.81 2.56
C LEU A 924 -56.24 -4.67 3.00
N MET A 925 -56.14 -5.31 4.17
CA MET A 925 -57.22 -6.14 4.72
C MET A 925 -58.41 -5.28 5.18
N SER A 926 -58.14 -4.19 5.89
CA SER A 926 -59.17 -3.26 6.39
C SER A 926 -59.98 -2.60 5.26
N GLU A 927 -59.32 -2.24 4.16
CA GLU A 927 -59.96 -1.58 3.02
C GLU A 927 -60.87 -2.49 2.19
N ASN A 928 -60.69 -3.81 2.32
CA ASN A 928 -61.53 -4.81 1.66
C ASN A 928 -62.56 -5.42 2.63
N ASP A 929 -62.85 -4.75 3.76
CA ASP A 929 -63.77 -5.16 4.82
C ASP A 929 -63.48 -6.55 5.42
N ILE A 930 -62.19 -6.90 5.53
CA ILE A 930 -61.73 -8.17 6.10
C ILE A 930 -61.46 -7.97 7.60
N GLY A 931 -62.37 -8.45 8.44
CA GLY A 931 -62.20 -8.40 9.90
C GLY A 931 -61.11 -9.35 10.38
N LEU A 932 -60.22 -8.85 11.25
CA LEU A 932 -59.19 -9.64 11.93
C LEU A 932 -59.71 -10.07 13.31
N ASP A 933 -59.66 -11.36 13.62
CA ASP A 933 -60.03 -11.88 14.94
C ASP A 933 -59.05 -11.42 16.03
N ALA A 934 -59.54 -11.32 17.27
CA ALA A 934 -58.75 -10.83 18.41
C ALA A 934 -57.47 -11.67 18.66
N SER A 935 -57.53 -12.99 18.43
CA SER A 935 -56.37 -13.88 18.52
C SER A 935 -55.32 -13.58 17.44
N VAL A 936 -55.76 -13.29 16.21
CA VAL A 936 -54.88 -12.96 15.09
C VAL A 936 -54.19 -11.62 15.35
N VAL A 937 -54.92 -10.62 15.86
CA VAL A 937 -54.35 -9.32 16.23
C VAL A 937 -53.30 -9.46 17.33
N GLU A 938 -53.52 -10.31 18.34
CA GLU A 938 -52.54 -10.58 19.39
C GLU A 938 -51.25 -11.23 18.84
N THR A 939 -51.38 -12.19 17.92
CA THR A 939 -50.24 -12.81 17.23
C THR A 939 -49.48 -11.79 16.37
N LEU A 940 -50.19 -10.95 15.61
CA LEU A 940 -49.58 -9.91 14.78
C LEU A 940 -48.82 -8.89 15.62
N GLU A 941 -49.40 -8.41 16.72
CA GLU A 941 -48.73 -7.50 17.65
C GLU A 941 -47.50 -8.16 18.29
N SER A 942 -47.58 -9.44 18.68
CA SER A 942 -46.41 -10.20 19.17
C SER A 942 -45.28 -10.25 18.14
N TRP A 943 -45.60 -10.54 16.88
CA TRP A 943 -44.62 -10.61 15.80
C TRP A 943 -44.03 -9.23 15.46
N LYS A 944 -44.83 -8.17 15.46
CA LYS A 944 -44.36 -6.78 15.30
C LYS A 944 -43.43 -6.37 16.44
N VAL A 945 -43.74 -6.74 17.69
CA VAL A 945 -42.88 -6.47 18.86
C VAL A 945 -41.56 -7.24 18.75
N GLN A 946 -41.55 -8.41 18.11
CA GLN A 946 -40.34 -9.15 17.80
C GLN A 946 -39.56 -8.57 16.60
N GLY A 947 -40.08 -7.52 15.95
CA GLY A 947 -39.45 -6.88 14.80
C GLY A 947 -39.61 -7.65 13.49
N LYS A 948 -40.61 -8.55 13.41
CA LYS A 948 -40.95 -9.30 12.20
C LYS A 948 -41.91 -8.48 11.33
N SER A 949 -41.72 -8.54 10.01
CA SER A 949 -42.69 -8.02 9.05
C SER A 949 -43.79 -9.04 8.84
N VAL A 950 -45.05 -8.61 8.89
CA VAL A 950 -46.21 -9.50 8.78
C VAL A 950 -46.80 -9.44 7.38
N VAL A 951 -47.13 -10.60 6.83
CA VAL A 951 -47.81 -10.79 5.55
C VAL A 951 -49.13 -11.51 5.80
N LEU A 952 -50.21 -10.90 5.35
CA LEU A 952 -51.56 -11.44 5.46
C LEU A 952 -52.03 -11.89 4.08
N VAL A 953 -52.67 -13.06 4.00
CA VAL A 953 -53.25 -13.58 2.77
C VAL A 953 -54.74 -13.83 2.93
N ALA A 954 -55.53 -13.14 2.12
CA ALA A 954 -56.97 -13.35 2.04
C ALA A 954 -57.39 -13.84 0.65
N ILE A 955 -58.34 -14.77 0.62
CA ILE A 955 -58.85 -15.35 -0.62
C ILE A 955 -60.37 -15.22 -0.63
N ARG A 956 -60.91 -14.86 -1.79
CA ARG A 956 -62.33 -14.88 -2.10
C ARG A 956 -62.56 -15.78 -3.31
N ILE A 957 -63.34 -16.83 -3.12
CA ILE A 957 -63.67 -17.81 -4.15
C ILE A 957 -64.96 -17.35 -4.85
N THR A 958 -64.94 -17.28 -6.17
CA THR A 958 -66.12 -17.02 -6.99
C THR A 958 -66.42 -18.25 -7.83
N ASP A 959 -67.63 -18.79 -7.66
CA ASP A 959 -68.11 -19.89 -8.48
C ASP A 959 -68.76 -19.33 -9.73
N VAL A 960 -68.14 -19.57 -10.89
CA VAL A 960 -68.55 -19.01 -12.18
C VAL A 960 -69.84 -19.68 -12.66
N GLU A 961 -70.09 -20.95 -12.29
CA GLU A 961 -71.28 -21.69 -12.68
C GLU A 961 -72.50 -21.31 -11.83
N ALA A 962 -72.30 -21.08 -10.52
CA ALA A 962 -73.37 -20.71 -9.61
C ALA A 962 -73.65 -19.19 -9.54
N SER A 963 -72.79 -18.34 -10.13
CA SER A 963 -72.86 -16.87 -10.03
C SER A 963 -72.90 -16.34 -8.58
N THR A 964 -72.42 -17.13 -7.63
CA THR A 964 -72.38 -16.75 -6.21
C THR A 964 -71.03 -16.17 -5.86
N LEU A 965 -71.01 -14.93 -5.36
CA LEU A 965 -69.81 -14.31 -4.82
C LEU A 965 -69.54 -14.84 -3.42
N GLY A 966 -68.38 -15.47 -3.21
CA GLY A 966 -67.93 -15.87 -1.88
C GLY A 966 -67.59 -14.66 -1.00
N LYS A 967 -67.53 -14.88 0.32
CA LYS A 967 -67.00 -13.88 1.27
C LYS A 967 -65.47 -13.92 1.29
N TRP A 968 -64.84 -12.80 1.64
CA TRP A 968 -63.41 -12.77 1.95
C TRP A 968 -63.14 -13.60 3.20
N ALA A 969 -62.11 -14.45 3.13
CA ALA A 969 -61.62 -15.18 4.29
C ALA A 969 -60.10 -15.04 4.37
N LEU A 970 -59.59 -14.76 5.56
CA LEU A 970 -58.16 -14.78 5.87
C LEU A 970 -57.71 -16.24 5.95
N HIS A 971 -56.70 -16.62 5.17
CA HIS A 971 -56.24 -18.00 5.07
C HIS A 971 -54.88 -18.21 5.74
N VAL A 972 -53.96 -17.25 5.56
CA VAL A 972 -52.58 -17.37 6.05
C VAL A 972 -52.14 -16.05 6.68
N ILE A 973 -51.40 -16.17 7.78
CA ILE A 973 -50.52 -15.13 8.29
C ILE A 973 -49.09 -15.66 8.31
N ALA A 974 -48.16 -14.85 7.83
CA ALA A 974 -46.75 -15.21 7.77
C ALA A 974 -45.90 -14.08 8.36
N ALA A 975 -44.83 -14.46 9.05
CA ALA A 975 -43.87 -13.51 9.61
C ALA A 975 -42.53 -13.64 8.89
N VAL A 976 -42.11 -12.56 8.23
CA VAL A 976 -40.87 -12.47 7.47
C VAL A 976 -39.89 -11.59 8.24
N SER A 977 -38.68 -12.07 8.47
CA SER A 977 -37.63 -11.26 9.09
C SER A 977 -36.26 -11.62 8.54
N ASP A 978 -35.31 -10.70 8.74
CA ASP A 978 -33.90 -10.95 8.48
C ASP A 978 -33.31 -11.69 9.69
N PRO A 979 -32.93 -12.98 9.55
CA PRO A 979 -32.48 -13.77 10.67
C PRO A 979 -31.18 -13.22 11.26
N VAL A 980 -31.09 -13.25 12.58
CA VAL A 980 -29.87 -12.91 13.32
C VAL A 980 -28.84 -14.03 13.10
N ARG A 981 -27.58 -13.68 12.84
CA ARG A 981 -26.51 -14.68 12.70
C ARG A 981 -26.36 -15.52 13.96
N GLN A 982 -26.15 -16.82 13.81
CA GLN A 982 -26.10 -17.77 14.93
C GLN A 982 -25.02 -17.40 15.95
N GLU A 983 -23.89 -16.87 15.49
CA GLU A 983 -22.75 -16.48 16.32
C GLU A 983 -22.94 -15.12 17.02
N SER A 984 -23.82 -14.24 16.56
CA SER A 984 -23.97 -12.85 17.03
C SER A 984 -24.10 -12.75 18.55
N GLY A 985 -25.00 -13.54 19.14
CA GLY A 985 -25.22 -13.53 20.59
C GLY A 985 -23.98 -13.98 21.39
N SER A 986 -23.27 -14.99 20.90
CA SER A 986 -22.05 -15.51 21.54
C SER A 986 -20.89 -14.51 21.47
N VAL A 987 -20.77 -13.80 20.35
CA VAL A 987 -19.75 -12.78 20.10
C VAL A 987 -19.98 -11.58 21.03
N VAL A 988 -21.21 -11.06 21.09
CA VAL A 988 -21.56 -9.94 21.97
C VAL A 988 -21.32 -10.30 23.43
N GLN A 989 -21.74 -11.49 23.88
CA GLN A 989 -21.48 -11.94 25.25
C GLN A 989 -19.97 -12.05 25.54
N THR A 990 -19.18 -12.52 24.58
CA THR A 990 -17.72 -12.64 24.73
C THR A 990 -17.04 -11.27 24.82
N LEU A 991 -17.47 -10.29 24.02
CA LEU A 991 -16.97 -8.91 24.07
C LEU A 991 -17.31 -8.26 25.42
N GLN A 992 -18.55 -8.41 25.90
CA GLN A 992 -18.98 -7.92 27.20
C GLN A 992 -18.20 -8.57 28.36
N LYS A 993 -17.96 -9.89 28.31
CA LYS A 993 -17.09 -10.60 29.28
C LYS A 993 -15.66 -10.07 29.28
N GLN A 994 -15.14 -9.67 28.12
CA GLN A 994 -13.83 -9.02 28.02
C GLN A 994 -13.83 -7.57 28.54
N GLY A 995 -14.97 -7.03 28.95
CA GLY A 995 -15.14 -5.68 29.48
C GLY A 995 -15.22 -4.60 28.41
N ILE A 996 -15.64 -4.97 27.20
CA ILE A 996 -15.88 -4.06 26.07
C ILE A 996 -17.39 -3.81 25.99
N ASP A 997 -17.80 -2.55 25.92
CA ASP A 997 -19.19 -2.19 25.79
C ASP A 997 -19.67 -2.38 24.34
N THR A 998 -20.82 -3.02 24.15
CA THR A 998 -21.40 -3.29 22.83
C THR A 998 -22.62 -2.41 22.61
N TRP A 999 -22.65 -1.71 21.48
CA TRP A 999 -23.75 -0.84 21.04
C TRP A 999 -24.25 -1.30 19.67
N MET A 1000 -25.49 -0.94 19.35
CA MET A 1000 -26.07 -1.19 18.03
C MET A 1000 -26.59 0.11 17.44
N ILE A 1001 -26.30 0.36 16.16
CA ILE A 1001 -26.87 1.46 15.37
C ILE A 1001 -27.68 0.86 14.22
N SER A 1002 -28.88 1.38 13.97
CA SER A 1002 -29.72 0.95 12.86
C SER A 1002 -30.56 2.09 12.29
N GLY A 1003 -30.87 2.00 10.99
CA GLY A 1003 -31.87 2.85 10.32
C GLY A 1003 -33.31 2.38 10.55
N ASP A 1004 -33.49 1.16 11.07
CA ASP A 1004 -34.82 0.60 11.33
C ASP A 1004 -35.55 1.35 12.44
N ASN A 1005 -36.87 1.11 12.51
CA ASN A 1005 -37.69 1.63 13.58
C ASN A 1005 -37.19 1.16 14.97
N GLU A 1006 -37.58 1.90 15.99
CA GLU A 1006 -37.09 1.67 17.35
C GLU A 1006 -37.57 0.34 17.94
N THR A 1007 -38.77 -0.12 17.58
CA THR A 1007 -39.34 -1.39 18.02
C THR A 1007 -38.52 -2.58 17.49
N THR A 1008 -38.23 -2.63 16.19
CA THR A 1008 -37.45 -3.70 15.55
C THR A 1008 -36.00 -3.68 16.03
N ALA A 1009 -35.38 -2.51 16.09
CA ALA A 1009 -34.00 -2.40 16.57
C ALA A 1009 -33.86 -2.87 18.03
N ARG A 1010 -34.78 -2.48 18.93
CA ARG A 1010 -34.73 -2.94 20.33
C ARG A 1010 -35.00 -4.44 20.45
N ALA A 1011 -35.86 -5.01 19.60
CA ALA A 1011 -36.11 -6.44 19.55
C ALA A 1011 -34.85 -7.23 19.17
N VAL A 1012 -34.17 -6.83 18.09
CA VAL A 1012 -32.90 -7.44 17.65
C VAL A 1012 -31.81 -7.26 18.70
N GLY A 1013 -31.70 -6.08 19.30
CA GLY A 1013 -30.76 -5.82 20.40
C GLY A 1013 -30.97 -6.79 21.56
N ARG A 1014 -32.23 -7.04 21.96
CA ARG A 1014 -32.57 -8.00 23.02
C ARG A 1014 -32.20 -9.44 22.65
N MET A 1015 -32.43 -9.86 21.40
CA MET A 1015 -32.09 -11.20 20.91
C MET A 1015 -30.58 -11.46 20.96
N VAL A 1016 -29.76 -10.46 20.65
CA VAL A 1016 -28.29 -10.56 20.64
C VAL A 1016 -27.67 -10.33 22.03
N GLY A 1017 -28.44 -9.79 23.00
CA GLY A 1017 -27.96 -9.48 24.35
C GLY A 1017 -27.34 -8.08 24.52
N ILE A 1018 -27.72 -7.13 23.66
CA ILE A 1018 -27.40 -5.71 23.78
C ILE A 1018 -28.52 -5.02 24.59
N PRO A 1019 -28.19 -4.30 25.67
CA PRO A 1019 -29.21 -3.68 26.51
C PRO A 1019 -29.86 -2.48 25.78
N SER A 1020 -31.13 -2.21 26.09
CA SER A 1020 -31.97 -1.27 25.33
C SER A 1020 -31.49 0.18 25.37
N ASP A 1021 -30.73 0.56 26.39
CA ASP A 1021 -30.07 1.88 26.51
C ASP A 1021 -28.89 2.05 25.54
N LYS A 1022 -28.39 0.96 24.96
CA LYS A 1022 -27.25 0.94 24.03
C LYS A 1022 -27.65 0.66 22.58
N VAL A 1023 -28.92 0.85 22.25
CA VAL A 1023 -29.48 0.72 20.90
C VAL A 1023 -29.89 2.10 20.39
N ILE A 1024 -29.33 2.51 19.25
CA ILE A 1024 -29.67 3.76 18.57
C ILE A 1024 -30.37 3.40 17.25
N ALA A 1025 -31.67 3.73 17.16
CA ALA A 1025 -32.53 3.37 16.03
C ALA A 1025 -32.97 4.61 15.22
N GLY A 1026 -33.57 4.39 14.05
CA GLY A 1026 -34.10 5.45 13.17
C GLY A 1026 -33.03 6.40 12.62
N VAL A 1027 -31.79 5.92 12.46
CA VAL A 1027 -30.66 6.76 12.07
C VAL A 1027 -30.43 6.71 10.56
N LEU A 1028 -30.48 7.88 9.92
CA LEU A 1028 -30.11 8.04 8.51
C LEU A 1028 -28.60 7.78 8.29
N PRO A 1029 -28.16 7.32 7.10
CA PRO A 1029 -26.75 7.02 6.82
C PRO A 1029 -25.78 8.16 7.19
N GLU A 1030 -26.13 9.40 6.86
CA GLU A 1030 -25.32 10.60 7.16
C GLU A 1030 -25.20 10.88 8.67
N GLN A 1031 -26.26 10.54 9.42
CA GLN A 1031 -26.33 10.75 10.86
C GLN A 1031 -25.57 9.69 11.65
N LYS A 1032 -25.29 8.51 11.06
CA LYS A 1032 -24.51 7.45 11.73
C LYS A 1032 -23.13 7.94 12.16
N ALA A 1033 -22.44 8.68 11.29
CA ALA A 1033 -21.13 9.27 11.59
C ALA A 1033 -21.18 10.28 12.76
N GLU A 1034 -22.26 11.06 12.86
CA GLU A 1034 -22.48 11.98 13.98
C GLU A 1034 -22.72 11.23 15.29
N LYS A 1035 -23.50 10.14 15.27
CA LYS A 1035 -23.71 9.29 16.46
C LYS A 1035 -22.42 8.65 16.95
N ILE A 1036 -21.53 8.23 16.05
CA ILE A 1036 -20.19 7.76 16.43
C ILE A 1036 -19.39 8.88 17.12
N ARG A 1037 -19.39 10.12 16.59
CA ARG A 1037 -18.74 11.28 17.25
C ARG A 1037 -19.34 11.59 18.61
N TYR A 1038 -20.67 11.47 18.74
CA TYR A 1038 -21.36 11.64 20.00
C TYR A 1038 -20.90 10.62 21.04
N LEU A 1039 -20.81 9.33 20.68
CA LEU A 1039 -20.30 8.29 21.57
C LEU A 1039 -18.83 8.54 21.95
N GLN A 1040 -18.00 8.96 20.99
CA GLN A 1040 -16.59 9.27 21.23
C GLN A 1040 -16.38 10.42 22.24
N ARG A 1041 -17.33 11.37 22.33
CA ARG A 1041 -17.28 12.50 23.27
C ARG A 1041 -17.97 12.23 24.60
N SER A 1042 -19.11 11.53 24.57
CA SER A 1042 -19.96 11.31 25.74
C SER A 1042 -19.45 10.18 26.65
N GLN A 1043 -18.79 9.18 26.09
CA GLN A 1043 -18.30 8.03 26.85
C GLN A 1043 -16.86 8.26 27.32
N ALA A 1044 -16.63 8.04 28.62
CA ALA A 1044 -15.32 8.15 29.25
C ALA A 1044 -14.61 6.81 29.30
N ARG A 1045 -13.29 6.83 29.11
CA ARG A 1045 -12.44 5.64 29.14
C ARG A 1045 -12.54 4.90 30.48
N LEU A 1046 -12.85 3.60 30.41
CA LEU A 1046 -12.81 2.71 31.57
C LEU A 1046 -11.37 2.29 31.85
N GLY A 1047 -10.72 2.90 32.84
CA GLY A 1047 -9.35 2.56 33.21
C GLY A 1047 -9.24 1.15 33.80
N ARG A 1048 -8.48 0.27 33.14
CA ARG A 1048 -7.95 -0.97 33.73
C ARG A 1048 -6.52 -0.71 34.23
N HIS A 1049 -6.36 -0.48 35.53
CA HIS A 1049 -5.06 -0.48 36.18
C HIS A 1049 -4.79 -1.86 36.80
N TRP A 1050 -3.59 -2.42 36.62
CA TRP A 1050 -3.19 -3.74 37.13
C TRP A 1050 -3.22 -3.83 38.68
N LEU A 1051 -3.24 -2.70 39.37
CA LEU A 1051 -3.14 -2.62 40.84
C LEU A 1051 -4.30 -1.88 41.53
N SER A 1052 -5.33 -1.40 40.82
CA SER A 1052 -6.41 -0.67 41.49
C SER A 1052 -7.77 -0.80 40.82
N ARG A 1053 -8.81 -0.72 41.67
CA ARG A 1053 -10.24 -0.74 41.40
C ARG A 1053 -10.58 0.18 40.21
N ARG A 1054 -11.48 -0.29 39.35
CA ARG A 1054 -12.06 0.40 38.16
C ARG A 1054 -12.20 1.92 38.42
N GLN A 1055 -11.27 2.72 37.91
CA GLN A 1055 -11.29 4.17 38.05
C GLN A 1055 -11.59 4.79 36.69
N LYS A 1056 -12.59 5.68 36.62
CA LYS A 1056 -12.91 6.44 35.40
C LYS A 1056 -11.70 7.31 35.05
N SER A 1057 -11.14 7.10 33.87
CA SER A 1057 -10.06 7.90 33.31
C SER A 1057 -10.67 9.09 32.57
N THR A 1058 -10.02 10.26 32.62
CA THR A 1058 -10.44 11.52 31.96
C THR A 1058 -10.29 11.52 30.44
N GLY A 1059 -10.02 10.37 29.82
CA GLY A 1059 -9.80 10.22 28.38
C GLY A 1059 -11.07 9.86 27.61
N ARG A 1060 -11.11 10.26 26.33
CA ARG A 1060 -12.08 9.80 25.30
C ARG A 1060 -12.09 8.27 25.22
N ALA A 1061 -13.26 7.66 25.08
CA ALA A 1061 -13.40 6.24 24.78
C ALA A 1061 -12.99 5.95 23.32
N THR A 1062 -12.32 4.82 23.13
CA THR A 1062 -11.89 4.34 21.80
C THR A 1062 -12.99 3.46 21.20
N ILE A 1063 -13.49 3.83 20.01
CA ILE A 1063 -14.69 3.22 19.41
C ILE A 1063 -14.36 2.49 18.12
N ALA A 1064 -14.78 1.22 18.04
CA ALA A 1064 -14.87 0.51 16.77
C ALA A 1064 -16.28 0.54 16.20
N MET A 1065 -16.39 0.74 14.89
CA MET A 1065 -17.62 0.54 14.12
C MET A 1065 -17.45 -0.70 13.26
N VAL A 1066 -18.42 -1.62 13.29
CA VAL A 1066 -18.49 -2.82 12.45
C VAL A 1066 -19.68 -2.67 11.52
N GLY A 1067 -19.45 -2.78 10.21
CA GLY A 1067 -20.48 -2.62 9.19
C GLY A 1067 -20.11 -3.31 7.88
N ASP A 1068 -21.09 -3.46 6.99
CA ASP A 1068 -20.95 -4.06 5.66
C ASP A 1068 -21.51 -3.16 4.55
N GLY A 1069 -22.41 -2.21 4.87
CA GLY A 1069 -23.10 -1.42 3.86
C GLY A 1069 -22.35 -0.20 3.33
N VAL A 1070 -22.72 0.25 2.12
CA VAL A 1070 -22.37 1.59 1.59
C VAL A 1070 -22.79 2.68 2.58
N ASN A 1071 -23.95 2.46 3.23
CA ASN A 1071 -24.55 3.34 4.21
C ASN A 1071 -23.69 3.53 5.47
N ASP A 1072 -22.76 2.61 5.74
CA ASP A 1072 -21.90 2.65 6.93
C ASP A 1072 -20.52 3.23 6.66
N SER A 1073 -20.17 3.42 5.39
CA SER A 1073 -18.87 3.96 4.98
C SER A 1073 -18.49 5.28 5.68
N PRO A 1074 -19.39 6.27 5.87
CA PRO A 1074 -19.04 7.50 6.58
C PRO A 1074 -18.82 7.25 8.08
N ALA A 1075 -19.54 6.31 8.68
CA ALA A 1075 -19.39 5.94 10.08
C ALA A 1075 -18.09 5.15 10.33
N LEU A 1076 -17.74 4.23 9.43
CA LEU A 1076 -16.49 3.46 9.44
C LEU A 1076 -15.25 4.36 9.35
N ALA A 1077 -15.31 5.42 8.52
CA ALA A 1077 -14.21 6.36 8.36
C ALA A 1077 -14.02 7.29 9.58
N VAL A 1078 -15.08 7.57 10.35
CA VAL A 1078 -15.08 8.46 11.52
C VAL A 1078 -14.77 7.73 12.84
N ALA A 1079 -15.02 6.42 12.88
CA ALA A 1079 -14.65 5.58 14.02
C ALA A 1079 -13.12 5.58 14.23
N ASP A 1080 -12.68 5.36 15.48
CA ASP A 1080 -11.25 5.13 15.75
C ASP A 1080 -10.79 3.87 15.02
N VAL A 1081 -11.64 2.84 15.01
CA VAL A 1081 -11.39 1.60 14.28
C VAL A 1081 -12.61 1.23 13.44
N GLY A 1082 -12.51 1.40 12.13
CA GLY A 1082 -13.53 0.93 11.19
C GLY A 1082 -13.27 -0.54 10.82
N ILE A 1083 -14.25 -1.42 10.95
CA ILE A 1083 -14.16 -2.83 10.60
C ILE A 1083 -15.24 -3.13 9.54
N ALA A 1084 -14.82 -3.46 8.32
CA ALA A 1084 -15.71 -3.92 7.26
C ALA A 1084 -15.82 -5.45 7.26
N ILE A 1085 -17.02 -5.97 7.02
CA ILE A 1085 -17.26 -7.41 6.81
C ILE A 1085 -17.23 -7.73 5.31
N GLY A 1086 -16.69 -8.88 4.92
CA GLY A 1086 -16.29 -9.23 3.54
C GLY A 1086 -17.42 -9.38 2.50
N SER A 1087 -18.68 -9.37 2.93
CA SER A 1087 -19.86 -9.20 2.06
C SER A 1087 -20.15 -7.74 1.71
N GLY A 1088 -19.39 -6.81 2.28
CA GLY A 1088 -19.66 -5.40 2.22
C GLY A 1088 -19.25 -4.75 0.91
N SER A 1089 -19.93 -3.64 0.58
CA SER A 1089 -19.66 -2.88 -0.63
C SER A 1089 -18.21 -2.38 -0.74
N ASP A 1090 -17.70 -2.21 -1.97
CA ASP A 1090 -16.37 -1.64 -2.24
C ASP A 1090 -16.13 -0.31 -1.48
N VAL A 1091 -17.19 0.48 -1.27
CA VAL A 1091 -17.16 1.74 -0.51
C VAL A 1091 -16.87 1.49 0.98
N ALA A 1092 -17.48 0.47 1.59
CA ALA A 1092 -17.24 0.08 2.98
C ALA A 1092 -15.80 -0.44 3.17
N ILE A 1093 -15.32 -1.28 2.25
CA ILE A 1093 -13.95 -1.82 2.24
C ILE A 1093 -12.93 -0.67 2.14
N SER A 1094 -13.18 0.32 1.27
CA SER A 1094 -12.27 1.46 1.10
C SER A 1094 -12.19 2.36 2.34
N SER A 1095 -13.26 2.42 3.14
CA SER A 1095 -13.40 3.32 4.30
C SER A 1095 -12.95 2.70 5.62
N ALA A 1096 -12.84 1.37 5.70
CA ALA A 1096 -12.50 0.66 6.93
C ALA A 1096 -10.99 0.54 7.19
N HIS A 1097 -10.63 0.40 8.47
CA HIS A 1097 -9.27 0.16 8.94
C HIS A 1097 -8.92 -1.34 8.97
N PHE A 1098 -9.89 -2.19 9.23
CA PHE A 1098 -9.79 -3.64 9.08
C PHE A 1098 -10.87 -4.14 8.12
N VAL A 1099 -10.51 -5.12 7.29
CA VAL A 1099 -11.44 -5.80 6.39
C VAL A 1099 -11.40 -7.28 6.75
N LEU A 1100 -12.55 -7.82 7.14
CA LEU A 1100 -12.73 -9.24 7.39
C LEU A 1100 -13.10 -9.91 6.07
N MET A 1101 -12.36 -10.92 5.65
CA MET A 1101 -12.65 -11.62 4.40
C MET A 1101 -13.81 -12.62 4.55
N SER A 1102 -13.98 -13.16 5.75
CA SER A 1102 -15.12 -14.01 6.12
C SER A 1102 -16.27 -13.17 6.67
N SER A 1103 -17.50 -13.67 6.54
CA SER A 1103 -18.68 -13.06 7.16
C SER A 1103 -18.87 -13.39 8.64
N ASP A 1104 -18.01 -14.26 9.21
CA ASP A 1104 -18.03 -14.66 10.63
C ASP A 1104 -17.64 -13.52 11.59
N LEU A 1105 -18.57 -13.14 12.46
CA LEU A 1105 -18.35 -12.10 13.49
C LEU A 1105 -17.32 -12.51 14.56
N CYS A 1106 -17.00 -13.80 14.70
CA CYS A 1106 -15.95 -14.24 15.62
C CYS A 1106 -14.58 -13.66 15.24
N ALA A 1107 -14.36 -13.32 13.98
CA ALA A 1107 -13.13 -12.67 13.52
C ALA A 1107 -12.89 -11.31 14.21
N VAL A 1108 -13.95 -10.59 14.60
CA VAL A 1108 -13.85 -9.34 15.39
C VAL A 1108 -13.23 -9.62 16.77
N VAL A 1109 -13.65 -10.72 17.42
CA VAL A 1109 -13.10 -11.12 18.72
C VAL A 1109 -11.62 -11.52 18.59
N VAL A 1110 -11.30 -12.30 17.55
CA VAL A 1110 -9.93 -12.71 17.22
C VAL A 1110 -9.04 -11.50 16.98
N LEU A 1111 -9.50 -10.52 16.20
CA LEU A 1111 -8.80 -9.27 15.92
C LEU A 1111 -8.47 -8.49 17.21
N ILE A 1112 -9.44 -8.34 18.11
CA ILE A 1112 -9.24 -7.63 19.38
C ILE A 1112 -8.23 -8.36 20.27
N GLN A 1113 -8.34 -9.69 20.37
CA GLN A 1113 -7.40 -10.50 21.15
C GLN A 1113 -5.98 -10.45 20.57
N LEU A 1114 -5.86 -10.59 19.25
CA LEU A 1114 -4.58 -10.52 18.54
C LEU A 1114 -3.92 -9.16 18.75
N SER A 1115 -4.65 -8.07 18.56
CA SER A 1115 -4.18 -6.70 18.79
C SER A 1115 -3.65 -6.53 20.22
N ARG A 1116 -4.37 -7.01 21.24
CA ARG A 1116 -3.92 -6.97 22.64
C ARG A 1116 -2.66 -7.79 22.90
N VAL A 1117 -2.56 -8.99 22.31
CA VAL A 1117 -1.38 -9.87 22.46
C VAL A 1117 -0.15 -9.25 21.82
N VAL A 1118 -0.28 -8.71 20.61
CA VAL A 1118 0.78 -8.00 19.88
C VAL A 1118 1.25 -6.80 20.70
N PHE A 1119 0.35 -5.95 21.18
CA PHE A 1119 0.73 -4.78 21.99
C PHE A 1119 1.36 -5.13 23.33
N ARG A 1120 0.90 -6.19 23.99
CA ARG A 1120 1.55 -6.70 25.20
C ARG A 1120 2.98 -7.18 24.91
N ARG A 1121 3.21 -7.83 23.78
CA ARG A 1121 4.55 -8.25 23.32
C ARG A 1121 5.44 -7.05 23.04
N ILE A 1122 4.92 -6.01 22.40
CA ILE A 1122 5.64 -4.74 22.17
C ILE A 1122 6.08 -4.11 23.49
N LYS A 1123 5.16 -3.96 24.45
CA LYS A 1123 5.47 -3.43 25.79
C LYS A 1123 6.52 -4.27 26.53
N PHE A 1124 6.39 -5.60 26.45
CA PHE A 1124 7.36 -6.52 27.06
C PHE A 1124 8.75 -6.37 26.44
N ASN A 1125 8.85 -6.35 25.11
CA ASN A 1125 10.10 -6.18 24.39
C ASN A 1125 10.77 -4.82 24.69
N PHE A 1126 9.99 -3.74 24.76
CA PHE A 1126 10.49 -2.43 25.18
C PHE A 1126 10.98 -2.44 26.63
N GLY A 1127 10.20 -3.02 27.55
CA GLY A 1127 10.58 -3.14 28.95
C GLY A 1127 11.87 -3.95 29.13
N TRP A 1128 12.00 -5.06 28.41
CA TRP A 1128 13.20 -5.91 28.44
C TRP A 1128 14.45 -5.18 27.92
N ALA A 1129 14.33 -4.48 26.79
CA ALA A 1129 15.43 -3.68 26.24
C ALA A 1129 15.88 -2.57 27.21
N LEU A 1130 14.94 -1.94 27.92
CA LEU A 1130 15.23 -0.93 28.92
C LEU A 1130 15.92 -1.52 30.16
N VAL A 1131 15.39 -2.62 30.71
CA VAL A 1131 15.94 -3.30 31.89
C VAL A 1131 17.38 -3.73 31.64
N TYR A 1132 17.65 -4.30 30.47
CA TYR A 1132 19.00 -4.69 30.08
C TYR A 1132 19.96 -3.50 30.09
N ASN A 1133 19.60 -2.38 29.45
CA ASN A 1133 20.43 -1.18 29.41
C ASN A 1133 20.59 -0.53 30.79
N MET A 1134 19.53 -0.51 31.61
CA MET A 1134 19.55 0.09 32.96
C MET A 1134 20.48 -0.67 33.90
N MET A 1135 20.58 -2.00 33.77
CA MET A 1135 21.52 -2.81 34.56
C MET A 1135 22.95 -2.75 34.01
N ALA A 1136 23.11 -2.77 32.68
CA ALA A 1136 24.44 -2.87 32.06
C ALA A 1136 25.23 -1.55 32.08
N LEU A 1137 24.55 -0.40 32.07
CA LEU A 1137 25.19 0.92 32.00
C LEU A 1137 25.95 1.31 33.29
N PRO A 1138 25.42 1.09 34.51
CA PRO A 1138 26.19 1.27 35.74
C PRO A 1138 27.41 0.34 35.84
N ILE A 1139 27.28 -0.90 35.35
CA ILE A 1139 28.38 -1.88 35.32
C ILE A 1139 29.49 -1.38 34.39
N ALA A 1140 29.14 -0.89 33.20
CA ALA A 1140 30.09 -0.33 32.25
C ALA A 1140 30.74 0.98 32.75
N ALA A 1141 30.01 1.79 33.53
CA ALA A 1141 30.53 3.02 34.12
C ALA A 1141 31.53 2.77 35.27
N GLY A 1142 31.75 1.51 35.67
CA GLY A 1142 32.69 1.13 36.71
C GLY A 1142 32.12 1.16 38.13
N ALA A 1143 30.79 1.19 38.29
CA ALA A 1143 30.17 1.19 39.63
C ALA A 1143 30.51 -0.07 40.45
N LEU A 1144 30.73 -1.21 39.77
CA LEU A 1144 31.14 -2.48 40.40
C LEU A 1144 32.67 -2.69 40.43
N TYR A 1145 33.47 -1.69 40.03
CA TYR A 1145 34.92 -1.85 39.95
C TYR A 1145 35.54 -2.09 41.34
N SER A 1146 34.92 -1.58 42.40
CA SER A 1146 35.35 -1.81 43.80
C SER A 1146 35.19 -3.28 44.25
N VAL A 1147 34.41 -4.09 43.56
CA VAL A 1147 34.18 -5.50 43.88
C VAL A 1147 35.24 -6.35 43.19
N THR A 1148 35.99 -7.14 43.97
CA THR A 1148 37.01 -8.06 43.47
C THR A 1148 36.44 -9.48 43.36
N SER A 1149 36.60 -10.14 42.21
CA SER A 1149 36.23 -11.55 42.00
C SER A 1149 37.44 -12.30 41.45
N ASN A 1150 37.87 -13.38 42.12
CA ASN A 1150 39.05 -14.19 41.74
C ASN A 1150 40.36 -13.38 41.55
N GLY A 1151 40.56 -12.31 42.34
CA GLY A 1151 41.80 -11.52 42.32
C GLY A 1151 41.88 -10.42 41.26
N SER A 1152 40.85 -10.25 40.41
CA SER A 1152 40.73 -9.13 39.48
C SER A 1152 39.49 -8.25 39.77
N HIS A 1153 39.58 -6.98 39.40
CA HIS A 1153 38.46 -6.04 39.48
C HIS A 1153 37.40 -6.37 38.41
N VAL A 1154 36.12 -6.24 38.77
CA VAL A 1154 35.03 -6.45 37.80
C VAL A 1154 34.96 -5.27 36.84
N ARG A 1155 35.37 -5.48 35.58
CA ARG A 1155 35.29 -4.53 34.46
C ARG A 1155 34.53 -5.16 33.29
N LEU A 1156 33.71 -4.36 32.61
CA LEU A 1156 33.05 -4.79 31.38
C LEU A 1156 33.89 -4.40 30.17
N ASP A 1157 34.55 -5.35 29.52
CA ASP A 1157 35.29 -5.04 28.30
C ASP A 1157 34.34 -4.71 27.13
N PRO A 1158 34.74 -3.78 26.25
CA PRO A 1158 34.01 -3.42 25.02
C PRO A 1158 33.51 -4.60 24.17
N VAL A 1159 34.30 -5.68 24.07
CA VAL A 1159 33.93 -6.88 23.31
C VAL A 1159 32.70 -7.55 23.93
N TRP A 1160 32.72 -7.79 25.24
CA TRP A 1160 31.60 -8.39 25.97
C TRP A 1160 30.37 -7.47 25.96
N ALA A 1161 30.58 -6.16 26.06
CA ALA A 1161 29.50 -5.18 25.91
C ALA A 1161 28.81 -5.29 24.54
N SER A 1162 29.60 -5.42 23.45
CA SER A 1162 29.07 -5.56 22.08
C SER A 1162 28.30 -6.87 21.85
N LEU A 1163 28.79 -7.99 22.40
CA LEU A 1163 28.11 -9.28 22.32
C LEU A 1163 26.80 -9.26 23.09
N ALA A 1164 26.81 -8.73 24.31
CA ALA A 1164 25.65 -8.70 25.17
C ALA A 1164 24.53 -7.81 24.57
N MET A 1165 24.89 -6.72 23.88
CA MET A 1165 23.97 -5.91 23.09
C MET A 1165 23.36 -6.68 21.90
N ALA A 1166 24.17 -7.47 21.18
CA ALA A 1166 23.68 -8.31 20.08
C ALA A 1166 22.67 -9.34 20.58
N LEU A 1167 22.97 -10.01 21.70
CA LEU A 1167 22.07 -10.95 22.36
C LEU A 1167 20.76 -10.30 22.82
N SER A 1168 20.82 -9.07 23.35
CA SER A 1168 19.63 -8.28 23.70
C SER A 1168 18.72 -8.07 22.48
N SER A 1169 19.29 -7.69 21.33
CA SER A 1169 18.53 -7.50 20.09
C SER A 1169 17.93 -8.81 19.56
N ILE A 1170 18.69 -9.91 19.60
CA ILE A 1170 18.21 -11.24 19.21
C ILE A 1170 17.07 -11.70 20.12
N SER A 1171 17.13 -11.42 21.43
CA SER A 1171 16.07 -11.78 22.38
C SER A 1171 14.73 -11.09 22.04
N VAL A 1172 14.76 -9.83 21.60
CA VAL A 1172 13.56 -9.08 21.17
C VAL A 1172 12.97 -9.64 19.87
N VAL A 1173 13.83 -9.95 18.90
CA VAL A 1173 13.41 -10.53 17.61
C VAL A 1173 12.80 -11.91 17.82
N THR A 1174 13.47 -12.79 18.58
CA THR A 1174 12.97 -14.14 18.88
C THR A 1174 11.67 -14.11 19.68
N SER A 1175 11.54 -13.23 20.68
CA SER A 1175 10.29 -12.97 21.41
C SER A 1175 9.14 -12.58 20.46
N SER A 1176 9.42 -11.76 19.45
CA SER A 1176 8.43 -11.35 18.45
C SER A 1176 8.05 -12.48 17.50
N LEU A 1177 9.02 -13.28 17.03
CA LEU A 1177 8.76 -14.47 16.21
C LEU A 1177 7.97 -15.54 16.97
N ALA A 1178 8.17 -15.63 18.29
CA ALA A 1178 7.48 -16.59 19.14
C ALA A 1178 5.95 -16.38 19.18
N LEU A 1179 5.45 -15.21 18.76
CA LEU A 1179 4.01 -14.99 18.52
C LEU A 1179 3.40 -15.98 17.51
N LYS A 1180 4.21 -16.50 16.56
CA LYS A 1180 3.78 -17.50 15.58
C LYS A 1180 3.61 -18.89 16.19
N THR A 1181 4.19 -19.15 17.35
CA THR A 1181 4.06 -20.46 18.00
C THR A 1181 2.67 -20.61 18.59
N GLY A 1182 2.15 -21.84 18.71
CA GLY A 1182 0.89 -22.12 19.40
C GLY A 1182 1.03 -22.34 20.91
N LEU A 1183 2.21 -22.05 21.47
CA LEU A 1183 2.55 -22.36 22.86
C LEU A 1183 1.78 -21.46 23.84
N PRO A 1184 1.26 -22.01 24.96
CA PRO A 1184 0.58 -21.22 25.98
C PRO A 1184 1.52 -20.13 26.52
N VAL A 1185 0.99 -18.93 26.79
CA VAL A 1185 1.71 -17.73 27.29
C VAL A 1185 2.62 -17.04 26.25
N VAL A 1186 3.24 -17.79 25.34
CA VAL A 1186 4.23 -17.27 24.39
C VAL A 1186 3.60 -16.90 23.04
N GLY A 1187 2.69 -17.75 22.57
CA GLY A 1187 2.08 -17.72 21.26
C GLY A 1187 0.66 -17.13 21.21
N PHE A 1188 0.19 -16.79 20.00
CA PHE A 1188 -1.23 -16.49 19.78
C PHE A 1188 -2.00 -17.80 19.61
N ARG A 1189 -3.12 -17.95 20.34
CA ARG A 1189 -4.07 -19.05 20.17
C ARG A 1189 -5.45 -18.44 19.97
N LYS A 1190 -6.18 -18.92 18.95
CA LYS A 1190 -7.61 -18.63 18.81
C LYS A 1190 -8.29 -19.14 20.07
N ALA A 1191 -8.78 -18.25 20.93
CA ALA A 1191 -9.68 -18.67 21.98
C ALA A 1191 -10.93 -19.22 21.28
N GLY A 1192 -11.27 -20.48 21.53
CA GLY A 1192 -12.47 -21.06 20.94
C GLY A 1192 -13.69 -20.26 21.40
N VAL A 1193 -14.30 -19.53 20.48
CA VAL A 1193 -15.70 -19.11 20.61
C VAL A 1193 -16.52 -20.34 20.27
N GLY A 1194 -16.52 -21.31 21.18
CA GLY A 1194 -17.46 -22.41 21.09
C GLY A 1194 -18.83 -21.92 21.57
N PRO A 1195 -19.95 -22.41 21.00
CA PRO A 1195 -21.23 -22.24 21.66
C PRO A 1195 -21.06 -22.74 23.09
N ALA A 1196 -21.50 -21.94 24.07
CA ALA A 1196 -21.60 -22.41 25.43
C ALA A 1196 -22.36 -23.74 25.35
N ARG A 1197 -21.72 -24.86 25.72
CA ARG A 1197 -22.44 -26.11 25.93
C ARG A 1197 -23.58 -25.75 26.88
N MET A 1198 -24.81 -25.79 26.35
CA MET A 1198 -26.04 -25.69 27.16
C MET A 1198 -26.00 -26.73 28.26
#